data_AF-A0A078A4M3-F1
#
_entry.id   AF-A0A078A4M3-F1
#
_cell.length_a   1.000
_cell.length_b   1.000
_cell.length_c   1.000
_cell.angle_alpha   90.00
_cell.angle_beta   90.00
_cell.angle_gamma   90.00
#
_symmetry.space_group_name_H-M   'P 1'
#
loop_
_entity.id
_entity.type
_entity.pdbx_description
1 polymer ?
#
loop_
_entity_poly.entity_id
_entity_poly.type
_entity_poly.pdbx_seq_one_letter_code
_entity_poly.pdbx_strand_id
1 'polypeptide(L)'
;MRSYASLTCSSGHFLNNITNSCDECSCGVRDSKCIERNICLECDINQAFDLNLLQCVDACSDQDEKATIPFHPYLKRQFKYCRQLGTLQYPFKSMVSALVELFNYLQADKKPYEILIKEGEQEKLYGLQKHMQQWIQINQEISQSQIFKLAKLLPINYILDFPSLILNSTIVTDYINEGIILLSDCSQRQINSYEGEIEFSGLRVVGQRYLVIQQPLIYIQTLYNVTVDNSELRSFSSINDASKQQLSIESTSLCPFNADKKIKKTQLTNSYISSDAINGKDQTQIQYNINCGQRSDFNKRIQQCIIENLTFENLYSGVTLLYLSQGASDLTMRNFTQNNVSLGPIQAMHYFITGFTTLYMIDIKFYNCETQGRVIATGIFTNTYIDKLVMINNTCKDFNSNLNSIDQWINRKMDYVSLRVLNVLFNLYGKIMRSANPLNLRILNSTIVTDYINEGIILLSDCSQRQINSYEGEIEFSGLRVVGQRYLIMQQPLIYIQTLNNVTIDNSELRSFSSINDANKQQLLIESTRLCPFNADQKVKKTQLTNSYISSDAINGKDQSQIQYSISCRQSSDLNKRIQQCIIENLTFENLYSGVTLLSLSQGSSDLTMRNITQNNVSLDIKFYNCETQGRVLATGIFTFTYIEKLVMINNTLDKEKNGLCFFKSSANPTNAIYSFNNLYFKNNNIYSNQSMIIQLYTDNSKFGAYIVRYDEYNLANLSENSTIENVTISNNEVDFFFFGGFKNTSLTNRDIIFQLSLNRLNFTSNMYVKESNLIKIDQFADESNAQIILNNSFFTNNTFEAGGNLLLASQNQRLPLIIQNTVVTQNYQAQFHFQAGDIMNKNLPQSSIVKNCSFSQNYQMILSIFDMKENTKIQIYSSTFQDNLSMSRGAVILADY
;
A
#
# COMPACT_ATOMS: atom_id res chain seq x y z
N MET A 1 -55.66 20.14 -15.07
CA MET A 1 -56.24 18.77 -15.18
C MET A 1 -55.21 17.78 -14.67
N ARG A 2 -55.52 17.06 -13.58
CA ARG A 2 -54.75 15.89 -13.13
C ARG A 2 -55.60 14.65 -13.47
N SER A 3 -55.26 13.99 -14.56
CA SER A 3 -55.66 12.60 -14.83
C SER A 3 -54.47 11.94 -15.53
N TYR A 4 -53.77 11.08 -14.79
CA TYR A 4 -52.69 10.26 -15.32
C TYR A 4 -53.29 9.24 -16.30
N ALA A 5 -53.36 9.58 -17.59
CA ALA A 5 -53.34 8.53 -18.62
C ALA A 5 -51.94 7.90 -18.52
N SER A 6 -51.85 6.77 -17.82
CA SER A 6 -50.57 6.15 -17.47
C SER A 6 -49.82 5.77 -18.76
N LEU A 7 -48.66 6.39 -18.98
CA LEU A 7 -47.68 5.94 -19.98
C LEU A 7 -47.01 4.61 -19.59
N THR A 8 -47.39 4.01 -18.45
CA THR A 8 -46.78 2.83 -17.85
C THR A 8 -47.48 1.51 -18.20
N CYS A 9 -48.74 1.54 -18.66
CA CYS A 9 -49.48 0.35 -19.08
C CYS A 9 -49.51 0.21 -20.61
N SER A 10 -49.47 -1.02 -21.11
CA SER A 10 -49.61 -1.33 -22.55
C SER A 10 -51.00 -0.92 -23.08
N SER A 11 -51.12 -0.70 -24.40
CA SER A 11 -52.40 -0.41 -25.05
C SER A 11 -53.50 -1.40 -24.62
N GLY A 12 -54.72 -0.89 -24.41
CA GLY A 12 -55.85 -1.66 -23.90
C GLY A 12 -55.92 -1.81 -22.38
N HIS A 13 -55.03 -1.17 -21.60
CA HIS A 13 -55.02 -1.22 -20.14
C HIS A 13 -54.89 0.19 -19.50
N PHE A 14 -55.42 0.36 -18.29
CA PHE A 14 -55.25 1.57 -17.47
C PHE A 14 -54.67 1.21 -16.09
N LEU A 15 -53.95 2.14 -15.47
CA LEU A 15 -53.42 1.95 -14.12
C LEU A 15 -54.55 2.11 -13.11
N ASN A 16 -54.94 1.02 -12.45
CA ASN A 16 -55.87 1.05 -11.35
C ASN A 16 -55.15 1.52 -10.09
N ASN A 17 -55.40 2.78 -9.69
CA ASN A 17 -54.72 3.40 -8.54
C ASN A 17 -55.03 2.72 -7.18
N ILE A 18 -56.06 1.87 -7.10
CA ILE A 18 -56.41 1.14 -5.87
C ILE A 18 -55.55 -0.12 -5.74
N THR A 19 -55.33 -0.85 -6.83
CA THR A 19 -54.55 -2.09 -6.86
C THR A 19 -53.10 -1.88 -7.28
N ASN A 20 -52.77 -0.69 -7.81
CA ASN A 20 -51.50 -0.35 -8.44
C ASN A 20 -51.09 -1.34 -9.56
N SER A 21 -52.09 -1.89 -10.28
CA SER A 21 -51.95 -2.81 -11.41
C SER A 21 -52.49 -2.21 -12.71
N CYS A 22 -52.02 -2.70 -13.85
CA CYS A 22 -52.60 -2.37 -15.16
C CYS A 22 -53.81 -3.29 -15.43
N ASP A 23 -55.01 -2.74 -15.40
CA ASP A 23 -56.26 -3.48 -15.60
C ASP A 23 -56.80 -3.25 -17.03
N GLU A 24 -57.47 -4.25 -17.61
CA GLU A 24 -58.02 -4.18 -18.98
C GLU A 24 -59.13 -3.12 -19.12
N CYS A 25 -59.10 -2.38 -20.23
CA CYS A 25 -60.15 -1.46 -20.65
C CYS A 25 -61.40 -2.23 -21.10
N SER A 26 -62.59 -1.77 -20.69
CA SER A 26 -63.88 -2.33 -21.16
C SER A 26 -64.30 -1.84 -22.56
N CYS A 27 -63.42 -1.09 -23.23
CA CYS A 27 -63.69 -0.33 -24.45
C CYS A 27 -63.73 -1.18 -25.74
N GLY A 28 -64.35 -2.37 -25.74
CA GLY A 28 -64.84 -3.13 -26.92
C GLY A 28 -63.94 -3.43 -28.14
N VAL A 29 -62.74 -2.85 -28.26
CA VAL A 29 -61.88 -2.87 -29.43
C VAL A 29 -60.43 -3.06 -28.97
N ARG A 30 -59.70 -4.00 -29.58
CA ARG A 30 -58.27 -4.19 -29.31
C ARG A 30 -57.54 -2.92 -29.75
N ASP A 31 -56.79 -2.31 -28.82
CA ASP A 31 -55.96 -1.08 -28.93
C ASP A 31 -56.53 0.26 -28.41
N SER A 32 -57.71 0.28 -27.80
CA SER A 32 -58.27 1.53 -27.26
C SER A 32 -57.51 2.05 -26.02
N LYS A 33 -57.25 3.37 -26.00
CA LYS A 33 -56.67 4.09 -24.85
C LYS A 33 -57.79 4.57 -23.94
N CYS A 34 -57.87 4.06 -22.72
CA CYS A 34 -58.85 4.48 -21.71
C CYS A 34 -58.17 5.21 -20.55
N ILE A 35 -58.85 6.20 -19.96
CA ILE A 35 -58.38 6.90 -18.75
C ILE A 35 -58.70 6.06 -17.51
N GLU A 36 -59.87 5.41 -17.52
CA GLU A 36 -60.37 4.49 -16.49
C GLU A 36 -61.22 3.39 -17.15
N ARG A 37 -61.60 2.35 -16.39
CA ARG A 37 -62.29 1.13 -16.85
C ARG A 37 -63.42 1.35 -17.87
N ASN A 38 -64.14 2.48 -17.80
CA ASN A 38 -65.27 2.82 -18.68
C ASN A 38 -65.12 4.17 -19.42
N ILE A 39 -63.95 4.81 -19.40
CA ILE A 39 -63.73 6.14 -20.01
C ILE A 39 -62.74 6.01 -21.17
N CYS A 40 -63.26 5.91 -22.39
CA CYS A 40 -62.47 5.72 -23.60
C CYS A 40 -62.14 7.08 -24.24
N LEU A 41 -60.87 7.34 -24.57
CA LEU A 41 -60.44 8.54 -25.32
C LEU A 41 -60.74 8.45 -26.83
N GLU A 42 -61.26 7.31 -27.26
CA GLU A 42 -61.57 6.97 -28.64
C GLU A 42 -63.07 7.09 -28.87
N CYS A 43 -63.47 8.15 -29.57
CA CYS A 43 -64.84 8.32 -30.04
C CYS A 43 -64.98 7.78 -31.46
N ASP A 44 -66.17 7.29 -31.79
CA ASP A 44 -66.51 6.92 -33.16
C ASP A 44 -66.30 8.11 -34.12
N ILE A 45 -66.07 7.82 -35.40
CA ILE A 45 -65.79 8.84 -36.44
C ILE A 45 -66.84 9.96 -36.49
N ASN A 46 -68.07 9.66 -36.08
CA ASN A 46 -69.20 10.59 -36.07
C ASN A 46 -69.39 11.32 -34.72
N GLN A 47 -68.68 10.94 -33.67
CA GLN A 47 -68.76 11.54 -32.33
C GLN A 47 -67.66 12.59 -32.11
N ALA A 48 -67.76 13.34 -31.02
CA ALA A 48 -66.74 14.25 -30.51
C ALA A 48 -66.51 13.96 -29.03
N PHE A 49 -65.28 14.11 -28.54
CA PHE A 49 -65.00 13.97 -27.12
C PHE A 49 -65.36 15.28 -26.40
N ASP A 50 -66.30 15.22 -25.45
CA ASP A 50 -66.62 16.35 -24.59
C ASP A 50 -65.62 16.41 -23.43
N LEU A 51 -64.82 17.49 -23.39
CA LEU A 51 -63.77 17.66 -22.37
C LEU A 51 -64.32 17.94 -20.97
N ASN A 52 -65.58 18.37 -20.84
CA ASN A 52 -66.23 18.63 -19.56
C ASN A 52 -66.85 17.36 -19.00
N LEU A 53 -67.50 16.56 -19.85
CA LEU A 53 -68.16 15.31 -19.46
C LEU A 53 -67.21 14.09 -19.50
N LEU A 54 -66.04 14.23 -20.11
CA LEU A 54 -65.04 13.18 -20.34
C LEU A 54 -65.63 11.94 -21.05
N GLN A 55 -66.53 12.16 -22.01
CA GLN A 55 -67.18 11.10 -22.77
C GLN A 55 -67.37 11.50 -24.23
N CYS A 56 -67.58 10.49 -25.08
CA CYS A 56 -67.92 10.70 -26.47
C CYS A 56 -69.39 11.07 -26.61
N VAL A 57 -69.67 12.17 -27.30
CA VAL A 57 -71.02 12.69 -27.54
C VAL A 57 -71.28 12.75 -29.05
N ASP A 58 -72.52 12.44 -29.45
CA ASP A 58 -72.94 12.50 -30.86
C ASP A 58 -72.98 13.95 -31.39
N ALA A 59 -73.35 14.88 -30.52
CA ALA A 59 -73.34 16.31 -30.77
C ALA A 59 -72.77 17.06 -29.56
N CYS A 60 -72.02 18.12 -29.81
CA CYS A 60 -71.59 19.05 -28.76
C CYS A 60 -72.80 19.83 -28.22
N SER A 61 -72.73 20.32 -26.98
CA SER A 61 -73.81 21.13 -26.42
C SER A 61 -74.10 22.35 -27.29
N ASP A 62 -75.30 22.93 -27.22
CA ASP A 62 -75.68 24.11 -28.04
C ASP A 62 -74.76 25.34 -27.84
N GLN A 63 -73.87 25.31 -26.85
CA GLN A 63 -72.87 26.35 -26.56
C GLN A 63 -71.44 25.99 -27.02
N ASP A 64 -71.23 24.79 -27.56
CA ASP A 64 -69.92 24.27 -27.94
C ASP A 64 -69.89 23.88 -29.44
N GLU A 65 -68.79 24.18 -30.13
CA GLU A 65 -68.58 23.77 -31.53
C GLU A 65 -67.72 22.51 -31.60
N LYS A 66 -68.00 21.64 -32.58
CA LYS A 66 -67.17 20.46 -32.86
C LYS A 66 -65.89 20.85 -33.58
N ALA A 67 -64.78 20.92 -32.85
CA ALA A 67 -63.47 21.19 -33.39
C ALA A 67 -62.75 19.89 -33.80
N THR A 68 -61.94 19.95 -34.86
CA THR A 68 -61.17 18.80 -35.33
C THR A 68 -59.69 19.13 -35.40
N ILE A 69 -58.88 18.38 -34.66
CA ILE A 69 -57.42 18.39 -34.78
C ILE A 69 -57.05 17.43 -35.91
N PRO A 70 -56.42 17.88 -37.02
CA PRO A 70 -56.12 17.03 -38.17
C PRO A 70 -55.22 15.84 -37.81
N PHE A 71 -54.28 16.03 -36.88
CA PHE A 71 -53.38 14.99 -36.38
C PHE A 71 -52.94 15.30 -34.95
N HIS A 72 -53.40 14.52 -33.98
CA HIS A 72 -53.03 14.67 -32.57
C HIS A 72 -51.76 13.86 -32.25
N PRO A 73 -50.66 14.48 -31.79
CA PRO A 73 -49.34 13.83 -31.71
C PRO A 73 -49.31 12.58 -30.81
N TYR A 74 -50.12 12.54 -29.74
CA TYR A 74 -50.19 11.39 -28.83
C TYR A 74 -51.19 10.30 -29.23
N LEU A 75 -52.18 10.65 -30.05
CA LEU A 75 -53.18 9.70 -30.55
C LEU A 75 -52.86 9.22 -31.98
N LYS A 76 -51.89 9.88 -32.65
CA LYS A 76 -51.43 9.61 -34.03
C LYS A 76 -52.55 9.56 -35.06
N ARG A 77 -53.63 10.35 -34.87
CA ARG A 77 -54.79 10.42 -35.77
C ARG A 77 -55.55 11.72 -35.61
N GLN A 78 -56.55 11.93 -36.46
CA GLN A 78 -57.51 13.03 -36.35
C GLN A 78 -58.33 12.90 -35.06
N PHE A 79 -58.47 13.97 -34.29
CA PHE A 79 -59.19 13.98 -33.01
C PHE A 79 -60.27 15.05 -33.02
N LYS A 80 -61.53 14.66 -32.80
CA LYS A 80 -62.69 15.57 -32.75
C LYS A 80 -63.11 15.78 -31.30
N TYR A 81 -63.28 17.03 -30.89
CA TYR A 81 -63.67 17.38 -29.52
C TYR A 81 -64.61 18.58 -29.49
N CYS A 82 -65.36 18.74 -28.41
CA CYS A 82 -66.24 19.88 -28.20
C CYS A 82 -65.48 21.05 -27.60
N ARG A 83 -65.58 22.23 -28.24
CA ARG A 83 -64.82 23.44 -27.93
C ARG A 83 -65.79 24.59 -27.61
N GLN A 84 -65.52 25.34 -26.53
CA GLN A 84 -66.18 26.63 -26.30
C GLN A 84 -65.53 27.72 -27.14
N LEU A 85 -66.32 28.42 -27.95
CA LEU A 85 -65.82 29.58 -28.71
C LEU A 85 -65.88 30.85 -27.85
N GLY A 86 -64.75 31.53 -27.65
CA GLY A 86 -64.71 32.89 -27.10
C GLY A 86 -65.24 33.94 -28.08
N THR A 87 -66.55 33.91 -28.34
CA THR A 87 -67.26 34.86 -29.23
C THR A 87 -68.00 35.93 -28.43
N LEU A 88 -68.41 37.02 -29.10
CA LEU A 88 -69.21 38.10 -28.50
C LEU A 88 -70.51 37.60 -27.84
N GLN A 89 -71.05 36.47 -28.30
CA GLN A 89 -72.29 35.88 -27.78
C GLN A 89 -72.06 34.90 -26.61
N TYR A 90 -70.86 34.29 -26.52
CA TYR A 90 -70.48 33.32 -25.49
C TYR A 90 -69.00 33.50 -25.07
N PRO A 91 -68.66 34.54 -24.28
CA PRO A 91 -67.28 34.76 -23.87
C PRO A 91 -66.78 33.67 -22.91
N PHE A 92 -65.46 33.46 -22.85
CA PHE A 92 -64.86 32.49 -21.91
C PHE A 92 -65.26 32.83 -20.47
N LYS A 93 -65.73 31.80 -19.74
CA LYS A 93 -66.13 31.90 -18.32
C LYS A 93 -64.93 31.94 -17.37
N SER A 94 -63.74 31.54 -17.81
CA SER A 94 -62.48 31.66 -17.05
C SER A 94 -61.28 31.90 -17.97
N MET A 95 -60.30 32.67 -17.50
CA MET A 95 -59.07 32.95 -18.24
C MET A 95 -58.17 31.70 -18.40
N VAL A 96 -58.26 30.74 -17.47
CA VAL A 96 -57.47 29.50 -17.53
C VAL A 96 -57.90 28.65 -18.73
N SER A 97 -59.21 28.54 -18.99
CA SER A 97 -59.74 27.82 -20.15
C SER A 97 -59.26 28.45 -21.47
N ALA A 98 -59.28 29.79 -21.55
CA ALA A 98 -58.82 30.52 -22.72
C ALA A 98 -57.31 30.32 -22.98
N LEU A 99 -56.47 30.34 -21.93
CA LEU A 99 -55.02 30.18 -22.04
C LEU A 99 -54.60 28.75 -22.40
N VAL A 100 -55.26 27.74 -21.82
CA VAL A 100 -55.02 26.33 -22.16
C VAL A 100 -55.32 26.09 -23.65
N GLU A 101 -56.39 26.69 -24.16
CA GLU A 101 -56.74 26.59 -25.56
C GLU A 101 -55.73 27.29 -26.48
N LEU A 102 -55.31 28.51 -26.09
CA LEU A 102 -54.37 29.34 -26.86
C LEU A 102 -53.00 28.67 -27.04
N PHE A 103 -52.42 28.17 -25.94
CA PHE A 103 -51.03 27.69 -25.91
C PHE A 103 -50.89 26.22 -26.34
N ASN A 104 -51.88 25.37 -26.05
CA ASN A 104 -51.75 23.96 -26.37
C ASN A 104 -52.28 23.61 -27.77
N TYR A 105 -53.20 24.41 -28.33
CA TYR A 105 -53.90 24.04 -29.55
C TYR A 105 -53.88 25.08 -30.67
N LEU A 106 -53.69 26.37 -30.37
CA LEU A 106 -53.78 27.46 -31.36
C LEU A 106 -52.42 28.09 -31.76
N GLN A 107 -51.28 27.58 -31.29
CA GLN A 107 -49.94 28.09 -31.66
C GLN A 107 -49.78 29.60 -31.44
N ALA A 108 -50.14 30.07 -30.23
CA ALA A 108 -50.05 31.48 -29.84
C ALA A 108 -48.64 32.10 -29.93
N ASP A 109 -47.61 31.28 -30.07
CA ASP A 109 -46.22 31.67 -30.33
C ASP A 109 -45.99 32.20 -31.76
N LYS A 110 -46.94 31.97 -32.68
CA LYS A 110 -46.75 32.28 -34.11
C LYS A 110 -47.73 33.31 -34.68
N LYS A 111 -48.87 33.56 -34.02
CA LYS A 111 -49.85 34.57 -34.45
C LYS A 111 -50.51 35.25 -33.25
N PRO A 112 -50.86 36.55 -33.38
CA PRO A 112 -51.65 37.24 -32.37
C PRO A 112 -53.10 36.76 -32.41
N TYR A 113 -53.70 36.63 -31.22
CA TYR A 113 -55.09 36.23 -31.03
C TYR A 113 -55.76 37.20 -30.05
N GLU A 114 -57.00 37.58 -30.34
CA GLU A 114 -57.87 38.30 -29.40
C GLU A 114 -58.84 37.31 -28.75
N ILE A 115 -58.97 37.37 -27.42
CA ILE A 115 -59.88 36.51 -26.65
C ILE A 115 -60.90 37.37 -25.89
N LEU A 116 -62.17 37.01 -26.02
CA LEU A 116 -63.27 37.66 -25.31
C LEU A 116 -63.55 36.90 -24.00
N ILE A 117 -63.45 37.61 -22.87
CA ILE A 117 -63.67 37.07 -21.51
C ILE A 117 -64.87 37.81 -20.90
N LYS A 118 -65.69 37.10 -20.12
CA LYS A 118 -66.91 37.65 -19.53
C LYS A 118 -66.62 38.84 -18.60
N GLU A 119 -67.40 39.91 -18.74
CA GLU A 119 -67.32 41.14 -17.94
C GLU A 119 -67.45 40.82 -16.43
N GLY A 120 -66.53 41.36 -15.61
CA GLY A 120 -66.39 41.06 -14.17
C GLY A 120 -65.17 40.21 -13.80
N GLU A 121 -64.57 39.46 -14.72
CA GLU A 121 -63.28 38.77 -14.47
C GLU A 121 -62.07 39.74 -14.56
N GLN A 122 -62.28 40.97 -15.04
CA GLN A 122 -61.27 42.02 -15.17
C GLN A 122 -60.81 42.59 -13.82
N GLU A 123 -61.63 42.52 -12.76
CA GLU A 123 -61.24 42.95 -11.41
C GLU A 123 -60.17 42.04 -10.77
N LYS A 124 -60.11 40.76 -11.17
CA LYS A 124 -59.00 39.87 -10.80
C LYS A 124 -57.68 40.28 -11.46
N LEU A 125 -57.74 41.03 -12.56
CA LEU A 125 -56.59 41.60 -13.27
C LEU A 125 -56.02 42.81 -12.52
N TYR A 126 -56.87 43.63 -11.87
CA TYR A 126 -56.42 44.74 -11.02
C TYR A 126 -55.60 44.27 -9.80
N GLY A 127 -55.87 43.07 -9.28
CA GLY A 127 -55.05 42.44 -8.24
C GLY A 127 -53.63 42.05 -8.71
N LEU A 128 -53.52 41.52 -9.93
CA LEU A 128 -52.23 41.19 -10.58
C LEU A 128 -51.47 42.45 -11.03
N GLN A 129 -52.19 43.46 -11.51
CA GLN A 129 -51.60 44.73 -11.95
C GLN A 129 -51.08 45.57 -10.77
N LYS A 130 -51.74 45.49 -9.60
CA LYS A 130 -51.27 46.13 -8.34
C LYS A 130 -50.02 45.44 -7.77
N HIS A 131 -49.87 44.13 -7.98
CA HIS A 131 -48.61 43.42 -7.66
C HIS A 131 -47.49 43.70 -8.68
N MET A 132 -47.81 43.90 -9.96
CA MET A 132 -46.82 44.30 -10.97
C MET A 132 -46.40 45.78 -10.85
N GLN A 133 -47.28 46.70 -10.47
CA GLN A 133 -46.95 48.13 -10.37
C GLN A 133 -46.22 48.51 -9.08
N GLN A 134 -46.41 47.78 -7.96
CA GLN A 134 -45.51 47.88 -6.81
C GLN A 134 -44.08 47.40 -7.12
N TRP A 135 -43.89 46.64 -8.19
CA TRP A 135 -42.60 46.12 -8.65
C TRP A 135 -41.81 47.13 -9.51
N ILE A 136 -42.48 48.11 -10.14
CA ILE A 136 -41.84 49.04 -11.09
C ILE A 136 -41.41 50.37 -10.43
N GLN A 137 -41.92 50.71 -9.24
CA GLN A 137 -41.59 51.97 -8.54
C GLN A 137 -40.48 51.89 -7.48
N ILE A 138 -39.83 50.74 -7.29
CA ILE A 138 -38.60 50.60 -6.49
C ILE A 138 -37.43 50.44 -7.47
N ASN A 139 -37.12 51.51 -8.22
CA ASN A 139 -36.03 51.48 -9.20
C ASN A 139 -35.21 52.78 -9.24
N GLN A 140 -35.08 53.45 -8.10
CA GLN A 140 -34.03 54.44 -7.88
C GLN A 140 -33.44 54.23 -6.48
N GLU A 141 -32.12 54.02 -6.46
CA GLU A 141 -31.22 53.91 -5.31
C GLU A 141 -31.40 52.71 -4.35
N ILE A 142 -30.78 51.56 -4.65
CA ILE A 142 -30.57 50.54 -3.61
C ILE A 142 -29.17 49.89 -3.70
N SER A 143 -28.45 50.10 -2.59
CA SER A 143 -27.21 49.47 -2.14
C SER A 143 -27.31 47.95 -1.98
N GLN A 144 -26.13 47.30 -1.96
CA GLN A 144 -25.79 45.86 -1.90
C GLN A 144 -26.63 44.88 -1.01
N SER A 145 -27.66 45.27 -0.26
CA SER A 145 -28.35 44.38 0.70
C SER A 145 -29.64 43.70 0.20
N GLN A 146 -30.16 44.00 -1.00
CA GLN A 146 -31.46 43.46 -1.46
C GLN A 146 -31.42 42.39 -2.57
N ILE A 147 -30.23 41.89 -2.94
CA ILE A 147 -30.12 40.79 -3.93
C ILE A 147 -30.81 39.49 -3.46
N PHE A 148 -31.05 39.31 -2.15
CA PHE A 148 -31.46 38.02 -1.58
C PHE A 148 -32.96 37.74 -1.44
N LYS A 149 -33.86 38.60 -1.94
CA LYS A 149 -35.30 38.27 -1.99
C LYS A 149 -35.79 37.78 -3.36
N LEU A 150 -34.94 37.74 -4.39
CA LEU A 150 -35.33 37.40 -5.77
C LEU A 150 -34.98 35.98 -6.24
N ALA A 151 -34.44 35.10 -5.39
CA ALA A 151 -33.98 33.75 -5.79
C ALA A 151 -35.08 32.66 -5.78
N LYS A 152 -36.29 32.97 -6.26
CA LYS A 152 -37.28 31.94 -6.63
C LYS A 152 -37.78 32.19 -8.06
N LEU A 153 -37.42 31.27 -8.95
CA LEU A 153 -38.03 30.99 -10.27
C LEU A 153 -37.59 31.80 -11.52
N LEU A 154 -36.30 32.12 -11.71
CA LEU A 154 -35.80 32.46 -13.06
C LEU A 154 -34.39 31.89 -13.34
N PRO A 155 -34.12 31.38 -14.56
CA PRO A 155 -32.76 31.09 -15.00
C PRO A 155 -31.99 32.41 -15.12
N ILE A 156 -30.92 32.56 -14.36
CA ILE A 156 -30.08 33.75 -14.37
C ILE A 156 -28.87 33.49 -15.27
N ASN A 157 -29.00 33.81 -16.56
CA ASN A 157 -27.86 33.94 -17.47
C ASN A 157 -27.34 35.38 -17.40
N TYR A 158 -26.41 35.68 -16.49
CA TYR A 158 -25.67 36.95 -16.53
C TYR A 158 -24.36 36.78 -17.31
N ILE A 159 -24.19 37.59 -18.36
CA ILE A 159 -22.87 37.96 -18.86
C ILE A 159 -22.32 38.97 -17.83
N LEU A 160 -21.37 38.52 -16.99
CA LEU A 160 -20.88 39.34 -15.88
C LEU A 160 -19.90 40.42 -16.38
N ASP A 161 -20.30 41.68 -16.26
CA ASP A 161 -19.41 42.85 -16.37
C ASP A 161 -19.21 43.57 -15.01
N PHE A 162 -19.37 42.83 -13.89
CA PHE A 162 -19.16 43.34 -12.54
C PHE A 162 -17.76 42.98 -12.00
N PRO A 163 -17.02 43.93 -11.40
CA PRO A 163 -15.71 43.65 -10.81
C PRO A 163 -15.78 42.84 -9.50
N SER A 164 -16.96 42.65 -8.89
CA SER A 164 -17.11 41.78 -7.71
C SER A 164 -18.53 41.19 -7.61
N LEU A 165 -18.65 39.90 -7.27
CA LEU A 165 -19.91 39.22 -6.96
C LEU A 165 -19.73 38.47 -5.64
N ILE A 166 -20.47 38.85 -4.60
CA ILE A 166 -20.46 38.19 -3.29
C ILE A 166 -21.83 37.53 -3.05
N LEU A 167 -21.85 36.22 -2.85
CA LEU A 167 -23.06 35.42 -2.64
C LEU A 167 -23.05 34.74 -1.27
N ASN A 168 -23.99 35.11 -0.40
CA ASN A 168 -24.27 34.49 0.90
C ASN A 168 -25.76 34.12 0.99
N SER A 169 -26.09 32.88 0.64
CA SER A 169 -27.49 32.45 0.51
C SER A 169 -27.72 30.97 0.77
N THR A 170 -28.99 30.61 0.99
CA THR A 170 -29.45 29.22 0.98
C THR A 170 -30.14 28.90 -0.34
N ILE A 171 -29.71 27.83 -1.02
CA ILE A 171 -30.28 27.31 -2.27
C ILE A 171 -30.94 25.96 -1.98
N VAL A 172 -32.22 25.82 -2.33
CA VAL A 172 -32.96 24.55 -2.23
C VAL A 172 -33.12 23.93 -3.62
N THR A 173 -32.56 22.74 -3.84
CA THR A 173 -32.37 22.19 -5.20
C THR A 173 -33.51 21.32 -5.73
N ASP A 174 -34.57 21.12 -4.95
CA ASP A 174 -35.62 20.14 -5.26
C ASP A 174 -36.31 20.33 -6.62
N TYR A 175 -36.38 21.58 -7.11
CA TYR A 175 -37.12 21.91 -8.34
C TYR A 175 -36.32 22.80 -9.30
N ILE A 176 -34.99 22.76 -9.23
CA ILE A 176 -34.13 23.59 -10.08
C ILE A 176 -33.87 22.87 -11.41
N ASN A 177 -34.22 23.50 -12.55
CA ASN A 177 -33.89 23.02 -13.89
C ASN A 177 -32.46 23.40 -14.34
N GLU A 178 -31.97 24.57 -13.92
CA GLU A 178 -30.64 25.10 -14.23
C GLU A 178 -30.02 25.72 -12.97
N GLY A 179 -28.76 25.35 -12.68
CA GLY A 179 -28.02 25.86 -11.53
C GLY A 179 -27.48 27.29 -11.70
N ILE A 180 -26.53 27.68 -10.85
CA ILE A 180 -25.77 28.91 -11.01
C ILE A 180 -24.72 28.70 -12.10
N ILE A 181 -24.86 29.41 -13.21
CA ILE A 181 -23.92 29.34 -14.35
C ILE A 181 -23.30 30.73 -14.53
N LEU A 182 -21.99 30.84 -14.27
CA LEU A 182 -21.21 32.06 -14.43
C LEU A 182 -20.17 31.85 -15.52
N LEU A 183 -20.38 32.48 -16.68
CA LEU A 183 -19.47 32.39 -17.82
C LEU A 183 -18.88 33.76 -18.10
N SER A 184 -17.55 33.84 -18.15
CA SER A 184 -16.86 35.03 -18.65
C SER A 184 -16.69 34.92 -20.16
N ASP A 185 -17.37 35.79 -20.91
CA ASP A 185 -17.23 35.91 -22.35
C ASP A 185 -16.12 36.91 -22.70
N CYS A 186 -15.04 36.41 -23.27
CA CYS A 186 -13.88 37.21 -23.67
C CYS A 186 -14.06 37.95 -25.00
N SER A 187 -15.17 37.72 -25.72
CA SER A 187 -15.44 38.36 -27.02
C SER A 187 -16.01 39.78 -26.91
N GLN A 188 -16.56 40.16 -25.75
CA GLN A 188 -17.29 41.42 -25.57
C GLN A 188 -16.46 42.58 -24.99
N ARG A 189 -15.20 42.37 -24.59
CA ARG A 189 -14.37 43.41 -23.97
C ARG A 189 -13.35 44.02 -24.92
N GLN A 190 -13.40 45.35 -25.07
CA GLN A 190 -12.41 46.15 -25.80
C GLN A 190 -11.16 46.51 -24.97
N ILE A 191 -11.20 46.32 -23.64
CA ILE A 191 -10.11 46.67 -22.71
C ILE A 191 -9.63 45.40 -21.98
N ASN A 192 -8.36 45.05 -22.17
CA ASN A 192 -7.71 43.82 -21.71
C ASN A 192 -7.41 43.78 -20.19
N SER A 193 -8.33 44.22 -19.33
CA SER A 193 -8.20 44.14 -17.87
C SER A 193 -9.24 43.21 -17.26
N TYR A 194 -8.84 41.99 -16.90
CA TYR A 194 -9.65 41.03 -16.17
C TYR A 194 -9.30 41.10 -14.67
N GLU A 195 -9.88 42.06 -13.95
CA GLU A 195 -9.73 42.18 -12.49
C GLU A 195 -11.10 42.10 -11.82
N GLY A 196 -11.21 41.22 -10.83
CA GLY A 196 -12.43 41.03 -10.07
C GLY A 196 -12.44 39.74 -9.25
N GLU A 197 -13.40 39.64 -8.35
CA GLU A 197 -13.56 38.54 -7.39
C GLU A 197 -15.00 38.00 -7.38
N ILE A 198 -15.14 36.69 -7.51
CA ILE A 198 -16.37 35.94 -7.33
C ILE A 198 -16.24 35.21 -5.99
N GLU A 199 -16.99 35.65 -4.99
CA GLU A 199 -16.97 35.08 -3.65
C GLU A 199 -18.33 34.43 -3.32
N PHE A 200 -18.31 33.16 -2.95
CA PHE A 200 -19.42 32.47 -2.30
C PHE A 200 -19.03 32.26 -0.85
N SER A 201 -19.62 33.04 0.06
CA SER A 201 -19.30 33.00 1.50
C SER A 201 -20.57 32.69 2.28
N GLY A 202 -20.56 31.63 3.10
CA GLY A 202 -21.77 31.22 3.83
C GLY A 202 -22.82 30.51 2.97
N LEU A 203 -22.45 30.03 1.78
CA LEU A 203 -23.39 29.39 0.85
C LEU A 203 -23.91 28.07 1.44
N ARG A 204 -25.22 27.91 1.53
CA ARG A 204 -25.88 26.69 1.97
C ARG A 204 -26.70 26.08 0.83
N VAL A 205 -26.32 24.92 0.32
CA VAL A 205 -27.08 24.21 -0.73
C VAL A 205 -27.70 22.96 -0.11
N VAL A 206 -29.02 22.77 -0.21
CA VAL A 206 -29.72 21.61 0.35
C VAL A 206 -30.77 21.07 -0.62
N GLY A 207 -30.86 19.76 -0.78
CA GLY A 207 -31.99 19.10 -1.45
C GLY A 207 -31.60 18.01 -2.44
N GLN A 208 -32.62 17.30 -2.92
CA GLN A 208 -32.50 16.27 -3.96
C GLN A 208 -32.88 16.87 -5.31
N ARG A 209 -32.02 16.78 -6.32
CA ARG A 209 -32.43 17.20 -7.68
C ARG A 209 -33.49 16.22 -8.23
N TYR A 210 -34.75 16.65 -8.37
CA TYR A 210 -35.83 15.82 -8.93
C TYR A 210 -36.01 15.96 -10.45
N LEU A 211 -35.30 16.89 -11.08
CA LEU A 211 -35.36 17.16 -12.51
C LEU A 211 -34.04 16.72 -13.17
N VAL A 212 -34.11 16.13 -14.37
CA VAL A 212 -32.92 15.68 -15.11
C VAL A 212 -32.13 16.89 -15.58
N ILE A 213 -31.01 17.17 -14.91
CA ILE A 213 -30.19 18.35 -15.18
C ILE A 213 -29.04 17.99 -16.13
N GLN A 214 -28.82 18.87 -17.13
CA GLN A 214 -27.77 18.71 -18.14
C GLN A 214 -26.41 19.32 -17.74
N GLN A 215 -26.40 20.25 -16.78
CA GLN A 215 -25.21 21.04 -16.39
C GLN A 215 -24.86 20.93 -14.88
N PRO A 216 -23.65 21.33 -14.44
CA PRO A 216 -23.32 21.38 -13.01
C PRO A 216 -24.26 22.29 -12.20
N LEU A 217 -24.42 22.08 -10.88
CA LEU A 217 -25.26 22.99 -10.06
C LEU A 217 -24.64 24.38 -9.95
N ILE A 218 -23.33 24.42 -9.78
CA ILE A 218 -22.57 25.66 -9.76
C ILE A 218 -21.48 25.46 -10.79
N TYR A 219 -21.61 26.13 -11.93
CA TYR A 219 -20.62 26.12 -13.00
C TYR A 219 -20.02 27.52 -13.14
N ILE A 220 -18.73 27.65 -12.85
CA ILE A 220 -18.00 28.90 -12.93
C ILE A 220 -16.89 28.72 -13.94
N GLN A 221 -16.96 29.46 -15.04
CA GLN A 221 -15.92 29.51 -16.05
C GLN A 221 -15.41 30.95 -16.20
N THR A 222 -14.27 31.27 -15.57
CA THR A 222 -13.83 32.68 -15.45
C THR A 222 -12.31 32.91 -15.49
N LEU A 223 -11.94 34.18 -15.68
CA LEU A 223 -10.58 34.72 -15.46
C LEU A 223 -10.43 35.48 -14.13
N TYR A 224 -11.52 35.70 -13.41
CA TYR A 224 -11.54 36.35 -12.10
C TYR A 224 -11.04 35.43 -10.99
N ASN A 225 -10.74 36.02 -9.83
CA ASN A 225 -10.51 35.25 -8.62
C ASN A 225 -11.83 34.60 -8.19
N VAL A 226 -11.79 33.34 -7.78
CA VAL A 226 -12.96 32.61 -7.27
C VAL A 226 -12.66 32.13 -5.87
N THR A 227 -13.50 32.50 -4.92
CA THR A 227 -13.42 32.09 -3.52
C THR A 227 -14.74 31.43 -3.12
N VAL A 228 -14.71 30.17 -2.67
CA VAL A 228 -15.83 29.50 -2.02
C VAL A 228 -15.39 29.24 -0.58
N ASP A 229 -16.03 29.90 0.38
CA ASP A 229 -15.65 29.84 1.79
C ASP A 229 -16.86 29.62 2.71
N ASN A 230 -16.62 28.98 3.85
CA ASN A 230 -17.61 28.76 4.91
C ASN A 230 -18.95 28.21 4.39
N SER A 231 -18.91 27.24 3.49
CA SER A 231 -20.08 26.77 2.73
C SER A 231 -20.55 25.38 3.16
N GLU A 232 -21.87 25.17 3.18
CA GLU A 232 -22.49 23.88 3.48
C GLU A 232 -23.17 23.33 2.21
N LEU A 233 -22.66 22.24 1.65
CA LEU A 233 -23.12 21.68 0.38
C LEU A 233 -23.73 20.28 0.61
N ARG A 234 -25.07 20.22 0.64
CA ARG A 234 -25.89 19.01 0.84
C ARG A 234 -26.79 18.71 -0.36
N SER A 235 -26.20 18.55 -1.54
CA SER A 235 -26.93 18.21 -2.76
C SER A 235 -26.32 17.03 -3.49
N PHE A 236 -27.15 16.28 -4.20
CA PHE A 236 -26.71 15.15 -5.01
C PHE A 236 -27.44 15.09 -6.35
N SER A 237 -26.81 14.45 -7.33
CA SER A 237 -27.41 14.12 -8.63
C SER A 237 -27.86 12.66 -8.65
N SER A 238 -28.89 12.35 -9.44
CA SER A 238 -29.34 10.98 -9.71
C SER A 238 -28.44 10.29 -10.75
N ILE A 239 -28.52 8.96 -10.87
CA ILE A 239 -27.84 8.21 -11.94
C ILE A 239 -28.31 8.58 -13.36
N ASN A 240 -29.52 9.14 -13.50
CA ASN A 240 -30.07 9.54 -14.78
C ASN A 240 -29.68 10.97 -15.21
N ASP A 241 -29.13 11.79 -14.30
CA ASP A 241 -28.73 13.16 -14.62
C ASP A 241 -27.54 13.16 -15.58
N ALA A 242 -27.53 14.01 -16.61
CA ALA A 242 -26.40 14.01 -17.54
C ALA A 242 -25.12 14.59 -16.88
N SER A 243 -25.28 15.53 -15.94
CA SER A 243 -24.19 16.06 -15.12
C SER A 243 -24.23 15.56 -13.68
N LYS A 244 -23.09 15.02 -13.21
CA LYS A 244 -22.90 14.56 -11.82
C LYS A 244 -22.26 15.61 -10.91
N GLN A 245 -21.92 16.76 -11.49
CA GLN A 245 -21.13 17.80 -10.83
C GLN A 245 -22.02 18.70 -9.96
N GLN A 246 -21.63 18.85 -8.70
CA GLN A 246 -22.23 19.82 -7.78
C GLN A 246 -21.55 21.19 -7.91
N LEU A 247 -20.22 21.19 -7.97
CA LEU A 247 -19.42 22.39 -8.21
C LEU A 247 -18.42 22.10 -9.31
N SER A 248 -18.34 22.99 -10.28
CA SER A 248 -17.34 22.97 -11.34
C SER A 248 -16.75 24.36 -11.51
N ILE A 249 -15.46 24.52 -11.18
CA ILE A 249 -14.71 25.76 -11.36
C ILE A 249 -13.66 25.51 -12.44
N GLU A 250 -13.76 26.28 -13.53
CA GLU A 250 -12.87 26.18 -14.68
C GLU A 250 -12.37 27.56 -15.12
N SER A 251 -11.26 27.57 -15.85
CA SER A 251 -10.82 28.73 -16.60
C SER A 251 -11.51 28.79 -17.96
N THR A 252 -11.76 30.01 -18.46
CA THR A 252 -12.20 30.23 -19.84
C THR A 252 -11.16 29.75 -20.85
N SER A 253 -11.62 29.37 -22.05
CA SER A 253 -10.75 29.07 -23.19
C SER A 253 -10.37 30.35 -23.93
N LEU A 254 -9.07 30.54 -24.19
CA LEU A 254 -8.47 31.53 -25.11
C LEU A 254 -9.03 32.98 -25.03
N CYS A 255 -8.49 33.78 -24.10
CA CYS A 255 -8.79 35.21 -24.00
C CYS A 255 -7.57 36.04 -24.43
N PRO A 256 -7.74 37.03 -25.32
CA PRO A 256 -6.62 37.86 -25.79
C PRO A 256 -6.29 38.93 -24.75
N PHE A 257 -5.39 38.64 -23.81
CA PHE A 257 -4.78 39.66 -22.95
C PHE A 257 -3.27 39.48 -22.85
N ASN A 258 -2.55 40.56 -22.51
CA ASN A 258 -1.10 40.55 -22.32
C ASN A 258 -0.72 39.93 -20.97
N ALA A 259 0.51 39.41 -20.86
CA ALA A 259 1.03 38.99 -19.56
C ALA A 259 1.08 40.20 -18.61
N ASP A 260 0.37 40.11 -17.49
CA ASP A 260 0.25 41.20 -16.50
C ASP A 260 0.86 40.83 -15.14
N LYS A 261 1.32 39.57 -14.98
CA LYS A 261 1.90 39.01 -13.74
C LYS A 261 0.97 39.10 -12.52
N LYS A 262 -0.33 39.37 -12.70
CA LYS A 262 -1.31 39.41 -11.60
C LYS A 262 -1.59 37.99 -11.09
N ILE A 263 -2.10 37.89 -9.87
CA ILE A 263 -2.50 36.62 -9.27
C ILE A 263 -3.91 36.28 -9.76
N LYS A 264 -4.10 35.05 -10.23
CA LYS A 264 -5.41 34.43 -10.41
C LYS A 264 -5.57 33.35 -9.34
N LYS A 265 -6.53 33.56 -8.46
CA LYS A 265 -6.74 32.75 -7.26
C LYS A 265 -8.03 31.94 -7.39
N THR A 266 -7.93 30.63 -7.19
CA THR A 266 -9.07 29.73 -6.98
C THR A 266 -8.96 29.17 -5.57
N GLN A 267 -9.93 29.48 -4.72
CA GLN A 267 -9.97 29.08 -3.31
C GLN A 267 -11.26 28.33 -3.00
N LEU A 268 -11.13 27.16 -2.36
CA LEU A 268 -12.24 26.42 -1.76
C LEU A 268 -11.84 26.07 -0.32
N THR A 269 -12.46 26.75 0.65
CA THR A 269 -12.09 26.65 2.07
C THR A 269 -13.28 26.49 3.01
N ASN A 270 -13.01 25.94 4.20
CA ASN A 270 -13.94 25.87 5.33
C ASN A 270 -15.32 25.33 4.94
N SER A 271 -15.38 24.31 4.09
CA SER A 271 -16.64 23.82 3.54
C SER A 271 -17.00 22.43 4.07
N TYR A 272 -18.27 22.25 4.40
CA TYR A 272 -18.86 21.01 4.86
C TYR A 272 -19.75 20.41 3.77
N ILE A 273 -19.48 19.17 3.39
CA ILE A 273 -20.10 18.46 2.29
C ILE A 273 -20.74 17.18 2.83
N SER A 274 -22.03 16.98 2.58
CA SER A 274 -22.75 15.76 3.00
C SER A 274 -23.88 15.43 2.04
N SER A 275 -24.58 14.30 2.24
CA SER A 275 -25.73 13.93 1.43
C SER A 275 -26.79 13.24 2.27
N ASP A 276 -28.04 13.71 2.19
CA ASP A 276 -29.18 13.10 2.87
C ASP A 276 -29.90 12.06 1.98
N ALA A 277 -29.23 11.48 0.97
CA ALA A 277 -29.87 10.58 0.01
C ALA A 277 -30.45 9.33 0.68
N ILE A 278 -31.79 9.26 0.77
CA ILE A 278 -32.55 8.17 1.42
C ILE A 278 -32.64 6.91 0.53
N ASN A 279 -32.50 7.06 -0.80
CA ASN A 279 -32.81 6.03 -1.77
C ASN A 279 -31.55 5.44 -2.44
N GLY A 280 -31.04 4.35 -1.85
CA GLY A 280 -30.14 3.39 -2.50
C GLY A 280 -28.72 3.90 -2.75
N LYS A 281 -27.72 3.23 -2.16
CA LYS A 281 -26.29 3.49 -2.38
C LYS A 281 -26.02 3.75 -3.88
N ASP A 282 -26.47 2.92 -4.79
CA ASP A 282 -26.07 2.99 -6.21
C ASP A 282 -26.70 4.12 -7.07
N GLN A 283 -27.62 4.93 -6.55
CA GLN A 283 -28.29 5.98 -7.36
C GLN A 283 -27.73 7.39 -7.14
N THR A 284 -26.90 7.59 -6.12
CA THR A 284 -26.39 8.91 -5.73
C THR A 284 -25.09 9.24 -6.44
N GLN A 285 -25.00 10.40 -7.09
CA GLN A 285 -23.84 10.83 -7.88
C GLN A 285 -23.39 12.22 -7.43
N ILE A 286 -22.18 12.31 -6.86
CA ILE A 286 -21.65 13.56 -6.28
C ILE A 286 -20.20 13.75 -6.76
N GLN A 287 -19.98 14.80 -7.54
CA GLN A 287 -18.64 15.18 -8.00
C GLN A 287 -18.40 16.68 -7.78
N TYR A 288 -17.20 17.01 -7.30
CA TYR A 288 -16.64 18.34 -7.22
C TYR A 288 -15.46 18.43 -8.18
N ASN A 289 -15.53 19.32 -9.17
CA ASN A 289 -14.51 19.50 -10.19
C ASN A 289 -13.87 20.88 -10.05
N ILE A 290 -12.61 20.93 -9.63
CA ILE A 290 -11.88 22.18 -9.44
C ILE A 290 -10.64 22.17 -10.32
N ASN A 291 -10.65 23.00 -11.36
CA ASN A 291 -9.55 23.12 -12.31
C ASN A 291 -8.85 24.48 -12.16
N CYS A 292 -7.72 24.45 -11.47
CA CYS A 292 -6.77 25.54 -11.31
C CYS A 292 -5.74 25.59 -12.47
N GLY A 293 -5.95 24.82 -13.54
CA GLY A 293 -5.08 24.77 -14.70
C GLY A 293 -5.09 26.05 -15.53
N GLN A 294 -3.95 26.35 -16.15
CA GLN A 294 -3.84 27.45 -17.10
C GLN A 294 -4.53 27.04 -18.43
N ARG A 295 -5.54 27.80 -18.86
CA ARG A 295 -6.18 27.64 -20.18
C ARG A 295 -5.95 28.91 -21.02
N SER A 296 -6.75 29.96 -20.82
CA SER A 296 -6.61 31.25 -21.52
C SER A 296 -5.39 32.09 -21.07
N ASP A 297 -4.79 31.71 -19.96
CA ASP A 297 -3.81 32.45 -19.16
C ASP A 297 -2.39 31.83 -19.21
N PHE A 298 -2.09 30.99 -20.20
CA PHE A 298 -0.77 30.39 -20.51
C PHE A 298 0.44 31.23 -20.05
N ASN A 299 0.91 31.04 -18.81
CA ASN A 299 1.98 31.81 -18.15
C ASN A 299 1.84 33.34 -18.16
N LYS A 300 0.65 33.88 -18.41
CA LYS A 300 0.36 35.33 -18.40
C LYS A 300 0.13 35.87 -16.97
N ARG A 301 -0.31 35.00 -16.06
CA ARG A 301 -0.65 35.27 -14.66
C ARG A 301 -0.09 34.21 -13.71
N ILE A 302 0.16 34.61 -12.47
CA ILE A 302 0.56 33.69 -11.38
C ILE A 302 -0.69 32.98 -10.89
N GLN A 303 -0.73 31.65 -10.98
CA GLN A 303 -1.87 30.84 -10.52
C GLN A 303 -1.70 30.46 -9.06
N GLN A 304 -2.74 30.67 -8.26
CA GLN A 304 -2.80 30.24 -6.87
C GLN A 304 -4.05 29.38 -6.65
N CYS A 305 -3.84 28.13 -6.26
CA CYS A 305 -4.90 27.17 -5.95
C CYS A 305 -4.85 26.85 -4.46
N ILE A 306 -5.88 27.24 -3.70
CA ILE A 306 -5.94 27.04 -2.25
C ILE A 306 -7.14 26.16 -1.93
N ILE A 307 -6.91 24.91 -1.55
CA ILE A 307 -8.00 24.02 -1.14
C ILE A 307 -7.69 23.54 0.27
N GLU A 308 -8.44 24.01 1.27
CA GLU A 308 -8.14 23.76 2.68
C GLU A 308 -9.40 23.61 3.55
N ASN A 309 -9.32 22.90 4.68
CA ASN A 309 -10.41 22.79 5.66
C ASN A 309 -11.73 22.25 5.08
N LEU A 310 -11.67 21.11 4.38
CA LEU A 310 -12.85 20.46 3.80
C LEU A 310 -13.27 19.23 4.60
N THR A 311 -14.57 19.11 4.89
CA THR A 311 -15.13 17.92 5.55
C THR A 311 -16.20 17.29 4.66
N PHE A 312 -16.03 16.01 4.33
CA PHE A 312 -17.01 15.18 3.63
C PHE A 312 -17.56 14.16 4.62
N GLU A 313 -18.87 14.10 4.79
CA GLU A 313 -19.47 13.24 5.81
C GLU A 313 -20.78 12.59 5.34
N ASN A 314 -20.95 11.30 5.69
CA ASN A 314 -22.18 10.52 5.49
C ASN A 314 -22.73 10.62 4.07
N LEU A 315 -21.92 10.29 3.06
CA LEU A 315 -22.36 10.35 1.66
C LEU A 315 -21.91 9.14 0.85
N TYR A 316 -22.67 8.83 -0.18
CA TYR A 316 -22.27 7.90 -1.25
C TYR A 316 -22.08 8.68 -2.56
N SER A 317 -21.06 8.35 -3.34
CA SER A 317 -20.95 8.81 -4.73
C SER A 317 -20.70 7.67 -5.70
N GLY A 318 -21.52 7.65 -6.76
CA GLY A 318 -21.39 6.75 -7.90
C GLY A 318 -20.22 7.07 -8.85
N VAL A 319 -19.49 8.15 -8.59
CA VAL A 319 -18.40 8.71 -9.42
C VAL A 319 -17.29 9.24 -8.52
N THR A 320 -16.17 9.67 -9.12
CA THR A 320 -15.08 10.34 -8.40
C THR A 320 -15.58 11.58 -7.66
N LEU A 321 -15.35 11.61 -6.34
CA LEU A 321 -15.88 12.63 -5.44
C LEU A 321 -15.24 14.00 -5.67
N LEU A 322 -13.91 14.07 -5.71
CA LEU A 322 -13.19 15.32 -5.93
C LEU A 322 -12.14 15.15 -7.03
N TYR A 323 -12.33 15.91 -8.10
CA TYR A 323 -11.40 16.07 -9.21
C TYR A 323 -10.67 17.40 -9.04
N LEU A 324 -9.35 17.33 -8.88
CA LEU A 324 -8.46 18.49 -8.78
C LEU A 324 -7.47 18.47 -9.94
N SER A 325 -7.40 19.56 -10.67
CA SER A 325 -6.44 19.73 -11.76
C SER A 325 -5.68 21.03 -11.61
N GLN A 326 -4.36 20.96 -11.72
CA GLN A 326 -3.48 22.12 -11.74
C GLN A 326 -2.55 22.07 -12.95
N GLY A 327 -2.17 23.25 -13.44
CA GLY A 327 -1.16 23.40 -14.49
C GLY A 327 0.27 23.28 -13.93
N ALA A 328 1.13 24.19 -14.37
CA ALA A 328 2.57 24.18 -14.05
C ALA A 328 2.93 24.80 -12.67
N SER A 329 2.02 24.81 -11.70
CA SER A 329 2.27 25.35 -10.36
C SER A 329 2.03 24.28 -9.27
N ASP A 330 2.48 24.57 -8.04
CA ASP A 330 2.40 23.66 -6.90
C ASP A 330 0.98 23.59 -6.30
N LEU A 331 0.51 22.39 -5.99
CA LEU A 331 -0.80 22.15 -5.38
C LEU A 331 -0.64 21.98 -3.88
N THR A 332 -1.43 22.70 -3.08
CA THR A 332 -1.54 22.44 -1.65
C THR A 332 -2.97 22.07 -1.27
N MET A 333 -3.12 20.90 -0.67
CA MET A 333 -4.34 20.44 -0.02
C MET A 333 -4.07 20.31 1.48
N ARG A 334 -4.87 20.98 2.32
CA ARG A 334 -4.65 20.99 3.78
C ARG A 334 -5.93 20.72 4.58
N ASN A 335 -5.84 19.90 5.62
CA ASN A 335 -6.93 19.67 6.59
C ASN A 335 -8.22 19.18 5.92
N PHE A 336 -8.17 17.98 5.34
CA PHE A 336 -9.35 17.34 4.74
C PHE A 336 -9.78 16.18 5.61
N THR A 337 -11.07 16.05 5.85
CA THR A 337 -11.63 14.89 6.54
C THR A 337 -12.72 14.26 5.70
N GLN A 338 -12.64 12.95 5.50
CA GLN A 338 -13.75 12.14 5.00
C GLN A 338 -14.18 11.17 6.09
N ASN A 339 -15.45 11.20 6.46
CA ASN A 339 -16.03 10.31 7.46
C ASN A 339 -17.26 9.60 6.90
N ASN A 340 -17.27 8.27 6.91
CA ASN A 340 -18.37 7.47 6.39
C ASN A 340 -18.74 7.84 4.94
N VAL A 341 -17.71 7.90 4.09
CA VAL A 341 -17.87 8.21 2.66
C VAL A 341 -17.69 6.94 1.84
N SER A 342 -18.69 6.60 1.03
CA SER A 342 -18.68 5.41 0.18
C SER A 342 -18.63 5.75 -1.31
N LEU A 343 -17.92 4.96 -2.09
CA LEU A 343 -17.85 5.07 -3.56
C LEU A 343 -18.15 3.72 -4.22
N GLY A 344 -18.86 3.73 -5.35
CA GLY A 344 -18.96 2.59 -6.26
C GLY A 344 -19.24 3.13 -7.66
N PRO A 345 -18.67 2.66 -8.79
CA PRO A 345 -17.98 1.41 -9.13
C PRO A 345 -16.44 1.46 -8.96
N ILE A 346 -15.71 0.41 -9.39
CA ILE A 346 -14.22 0.28 -9.41
C ILE A 346 -13.47 1.53 -9.93
N GLN A 347 -14.07 2.31 -10.83
CA GLN A 347 -13.42 3.47 -11.45
C GLN A 347 -13.55 4.76 -10.61
N ALA A 348 -14.44 4.80 -9.63
CA ALA A 348 -14.63 5.97 -8.77
C ALA A 348 -13.51 6.10 -7.74
N MET A 349 -13.11 7.34 -7.46
CA MET A 349 -12.00 7.66 -6.53
C MET A 349 -12.39 8.74 -5.54
N HIS A 350 -11.82 8.73 -4.33
CA HIS A 350 -12.06 9.81 -3.39
C HIS A 350 -11.42 11.10 -3.89
N TYR A 351 -10.16 11.01 -4.32
CA TYR A 351 -9.41 12.10 -4.93
C TYR A 351 -8.79 11.68 -6.27
N PHE A 352 -9.08 12.44 -7.32
CA PHE A 352 -8.35 12.41 -8.58
C PHE A 352 -7.64 13.75 -8.76
N ILE A 353 -6.32 13.76 -8.60
CA ILE A 353 -5.50 14.96 -8.56
C ILE A 353 -4.53 14.94 -9.73
N THR A 354 -4.44 15.98 -10.53
CA THR A 354 -3.53 16.07 -11.68
C THR A 354 -2.75 17.38 -11.67
N GLY A 355 -1.48 17.33 -12.09
CA GLY A 355 -0.60 18.49 -12.20
C GLY A 355 0.81 18.09 -12.60
N PHE A 356 1.73 19.06 -12.67
CA PHE A 356 3.07 18.88 -13.25
C PHE A 356 4.25 19.08 -12.28
N THR A 357 4.13 19.93 -11.26
CA THR A 357 5.29 20.29 -10.40
C THR A 357 5.31 19.55 -9.07
N THR A 358 4.67 20.09 -8.03
CA THR A 358 4.70 19.56 -6.67
C THR A 358 3.29 19.46 -6.11
N LEU A 359 2.97 18.34 -5.45
CA LEU A 359 1.75 18.15 -4.69
C LEU A 359 2.08 18.09 -3.19
N TYR A 360 1.47 18.96 -2.39
CA TYR A 360 1.49 18.94 -0.94
C TYR A 360 0.12 18.51 -0.41
N MET A 361 0.06 17.37 0.28
CA MET A 361 -1.12 16.87 0.99
C MET A 361 -0.81 16.86 2.48
N ILE A 362 -1.46 17.74 3.24
CA ILE A 362 -1.15 17.97 4.66
C ILE A 362 -2.41 17.75 5.49
N ASP A 363 -2.35 16.92 6.52
CA ASP A 363 -3.46 16.65 7.44
C ASP A 363 -4.72 16.15 6.71
N ILE A 364 -4.59 15.00 6.04
CA ILE A 364 -5.68 14.37 5.28
C ILE A 364 -6.17 13.14 6.05
N LYS A 365 -7.47 13.03 6.29
CA LYS A 365 -8.07 12.03 7.18
C LYS A 365 -9.20 11.27 6.48
N PHE A 366 -9.17 9.95 6.60
CA PHE A 366 -10.21 9.03 6.12
C PHE A 366 -10.65 8.12 7.26
N TYR A 367 -11.93 8.22 7.64
CA TYR A 367 -12.56 7.44 8.68
C TYR A 367 -13.75 6.67 8.11
N ASN A 368 -13.76 5.35 8.29
CA ASN A 368 -14.89 4.50 7.89
C ASN A 368 -15.29 4.64 6.40
N CYS A 369 -14.33 4.96 5.52
CA CYS A 369 -14.62 5.11 4.10
C CYS A 369 -14.64 3.75 3.39
N GLU A 370 -15.48 3.65 2.36
CA GLU A 370 -15.66 2.43 1.57
C GLU A 370 -15.41 2.75 0.10
N THR A 371 -14.54 1.99 -0.58
CA THR A 371 -14.32 2.16 -2.01
C THR A 371 -14.24 0.81 -2.72
N GLN A 372 -14.52 0.78 -4.02
CA GLN A 372 -14.21 -0.36 -4.89
C GLN A 372 -12.95 -0.11 -5.73
N GLY A 373 -12.33 1.08 -5.59
CA GLY A 373 -11.27 1.56 -6.46
C GLY A 373 -10.12 2.20 -5.69
N ARG A 374 -9.62 3.33 -6.21
CA ARG A 374 -8.44 4.03 -5.66
C ARG A 374 -8.90 5.15 -4.75
N VAL A 375 -8.26 5.31 -3.59
CA VAL A 375 -8.56 6.46 -2.73
C VAL A 375 -7.91 7.73 -3.26
N ILE A 376 -6.66 7.65 -3.72
CA ILE A 376 -5.96 8.79 -4.30
C ILE A 376 -5.30 8.37 -5.62
N ALA A 377 -5.73 8.97 -6.73
CA ALA A 377 -4.97 8.94 -7.97
C ALA A 377 -4.30 10.29 -8.20
N THR A 378 -2.98 10.27 -8.32
CA THR A 378 -2.18 11.47 -8.61
C THR A 378 -1.61 11.39 -10.02
N GLY A 379 -1.73 12.47 -10.78
CA GLY A 379 -1.12 12.67 -12.09
C GLY A 379 0.38 13.00 -12.04
N ILE A 380 0.84 13.73 -13.06
CA ILE A 380 2.24 13.91 -13.49
C ILE A 380 3.05 14.88 -12.59
N PHE A 381 2.85 14.92 -11.26
CA PHE A 381 3.72 15.77 -10.41
C PHE A 381 5.15 15.21 -10.33
N THR A 382 6.17 16.06 -10.45
CA THR A 382 7.57 15.69 -10.20
C THR A 382 7.84 15.34 -8.74
N ASN A 383 7.17 16.01 -7.80
CA ASN A 383 7.32 15.79 -6.36
C ASN A 383 5.97 15.62 -5.67
N THR A 384 5.89 14.72 -4.70
CA THR A 384 4.69 14.55 -3.87
C THR A 384 5.07 14.43 -2.41
N TYR A 385 4.48 15.29 -1.58
CA TYR A 385 4.66 15.37 -0.15
C TYR A 385 3.34 15.06 0.53
N ILE A 386 3.32 14.01 1.34
CA ILE A 386 2.18 13.62 2.16
C ILE A 386 2.63 13.72 3.61
N ASP A 387 2.01 14.61 4.39
CA ASP A 387 2.25 14.79 5.82
C ASP A 387 0.94 14.63 6.60
N LYS A 388 0.97 13.87 7.70
CA LYS A 388 -0.18 13.62 8.59
C LYS A 388 -1.40 13.02 7.88
N LEU A 389 -1.18 12.00 7.04
CA LEU A 389 -2.27 11.20 6.48
C LEU A 389 -2.76 10.18 7.51
N VAL A 390 -4.06 10.15 7.78
CA VAL A 390 -4.67 9.20 8.72
C VAL A 390 -5.74 8.40 8.01
N MET A 391 -5.62 7.07 8.06
CA MET A 391 -6.63 6.15 7.55
C MET A 391 -7.04 5.20 8.67
N ILE A 392 -8.31 5.22 9.06
CA ILE A 392 -8.86 4.32 10.09
C ILE A 392 -10.14 3.65 9.58
N ASN A 393 -10.18 2.32 9.66
CA ASN A 393 -11.35 1.49 9.37
C ASN A 393 -11.90 1.67 7.95
N ASN A 394 -11.02 1.87 6.97
CA ASN A 394 -11.44 2.00 5.58
C ASN A 394 -11.44 0.63 4.87
N THR A 395 -12.41 0.37 4.00
CA THR A 395 -12.58 -0.95 3.34
C THR A 395 -12.57 -0.86 1.81
N CYS A 396 -11.90 -1.82 1.15
CA CYS A 396 -12.01 -2.05 -0.30
C CYS A 396 -12.90 -3.28 -0.57
N LYS A 397 -14.00 -3.14 -1.33
CA LYS A 397 -15.09 -4.13 -1.35
C LYS A 397 -14.93 -5.36 -2.26
N ASP A 398 -14.03 -5.37 -3.25
CA ASP A 398 -13.93 -6.49 -4.21
C ASP A 398 -12.80 -7.47 -3.85
N PHE A 399 -13.14 -8.49 -3.05
CA PHE A 399 -12.25 -9.60 -2.69
C PHE A 399 -12.38 -10.82 -3.63
N ASN A 400 -13.18 -10.74 -4.70
CA ASN A 400 -13.51 -11.88 -5.57
C ASN A 400 -13.44 -11.52 -7.06
N SER A 401 -12.24 -11.57 -7.67
CA SER A 401 -12.02 -12.12 -9.03
C SER A 401 -10.60 -11.85 -9.52
N ASN A 402 -10.08 -12.79 -10.30
CA ASN A 402 -8.76 -12.83 -10.93
C ASN A 402 -8.47 -11.64 -11.88
N LEU A 403 -8.19 -10.45 -11.35
CA LEU A 403 -7.72 -9.31 -12.14
C LEU A 403 -6.30 -8.93 -11.71
N ASN A 404 -5.33 -9.25 -12.57
CA ASN A 404 -3.90 -8.90 -12.47
C ASN A 404 -3.60 -7.40 -12.60
N SER A 405 -4.60 -6.56 -12.38
CA SER A 405 -4.54 -5.10 -12.35
C SER A 405 -5.68 -4.69 -11.43
N ILE A 406 -5.47 -3.77 -10.48
CA ILE A 406 -6.49 -3.13 -9.58
C ILE A 406 -6.10 -3.32 -8.08
N ASP A 407 -6.47 -2.32 -7.26
CA ASP A 407 -6.25 -2.14 -5.79
C ASP A 407 -4.92 -1.53 -5.32
N GLN A 408 -4.79 -0.20 -5.40
CA GLN A 408 -3.72 0.58 -4.76
C GLN A 408 -4.27 1.90 -4.23
N TRP A 409 -3.99 2.27 -2.97
CA TRP A 409 -4.41 3.57 -2.41
C TRP A 409 -3.66 4.75 -3.02
N ILE A 410 -2.45 4.52 -3.52
CA ILE A 410 -1.65 5.46 -4.33
C ILE A 410 -1.19 4.70 -5.58
N ASN A 411 -1.70 5.07 -6.76
CA ASN A 411 -1.29 4.49 -8.05
C ASN A 411 -0.65 5.56 -8.94
N ARG A 412 0.51 5.26 -9.53
CA ARG A 412 1.25 6.24 -10.33
C ARG A 412 1.99 5.67 -11.55
N LYS A 413 1.81 6.31 -12.70
CA LYS A 413 2.60 6.15 -13.94
C LYS A 413 3.50 7.38 -14.07
N MET A 414 4.83 7.24 -14.07
CA MET A 414 5.85 8.10 -14.73
C MET A 414 7.25 7.92 -14.10
N ASP A 415 8.27 8.13 -14.92
CA ASP A 415 9.70 8.03 -14.59
C ASP A 415 10.22 9.29 -13.85
N TYR A 416 11.03 9.08 -12.80
CA TYR A 416 11.73 10.09 -11.97
C TYR A 416 10.87 11.00 -11.09
N VAL A 417 10.27 10.44 -10.04
CA VAL A 417 9.48 11.19 -9.07
C VAL A 417 9.92 10.88 -7.63
N SER A 418 9.98 11.91 -6.79
CA SER A 418 10.21 11.82 -5.35
C SER A 418 8.87 11.78 -4.60
N LEU A 419 8.61 10.72 -3.84
CA LEU A 419 7.48 10.59 -2.92
C LEU A 419 8.00 10.62 -1.49
N ARG A 420 7.57 11.61 -0.72
CA ARG A 420 7.87 11.74 0.70
C ARG A 420 6.59 11.63 1.52
N VAL A 421 6.56 10.64 2.41
CA VAL A 421 5.44 10.31 3.29
C VAL A 421 5.93 10.49 4.73
N LEU A 422 5.27 11.35 5.51
CA LEU A 422 5.67 11.72 6.87
C LEU A 422 4.47 11.63 7.83
N ASN A 423 4.68 11.09 9.02
CA ASN A 423 3.67 11.06 10.09
C ASN A 423 2.35 10.40 9.68
N VAL A 424 2.40 9.28 8.94
CA VAL A 424 1.20 8.63 8.40
C VAL A 424 0.77 7.43 9.24
N LEU A 425 -0.54 7.28 9.46
CA LEU A 425 -1.15 6.11 10.10
C LEU A 425 -1.98 5.32 9.07
N PHE A 426 -1.53 4.11 8.76
CA PHE A 426 -2.27 3.14 7.96
C PHE A 426 -2.97 2.12 8.88
N ASN A 427 -4.26 2.28 9.10
CA ASN A 427 -5.12 1.31 9.78
C ASN A 427 -6.36 1.05 8.91
N LEU A 428 -6.19 0.18 7.91
CA LEU A 428 -7.17 -0.06 6.85
C LEU A 428 -7.32 -1.54 6.56
N TYR A 429 -8.43 -1.90 5.91
CA TYR A 429 -8.66 -3.22 5.36
C TYR A 429 -8.16 -3.29 3.91
N GLY A 430 -7.23 -4.22 3.61
CA GLY A 430 -6.74 -4.47 2.25
C GLY A 430 -5.26 -4.09 2.03
N LYS A 431 -4.99 -3.28 1.00
CA LYS A 431 -3.64 -3.03 0.45
C LYS A 431 -3.18 -1.59 0.66
N ILE A 432 -1.89 -1.32 0.95
CA ILE A 432 -1.39 0.07 1.08
C ILE A 432 -0.91 0.63 -0.27
N MET A 433 0.18 0.09 -0.82
CA MET A 433 0.82 0.67 -2.01
C MET A 433 1.47 -0.41 -2.85
N ARG A 434 1.38 -0.27 -4.18
CA ARG A 434 2.21 -1.02 -5.10
C ARG A 434 2.70 -0.14 -6.24
N SER A 435 3.97 -0.25 -6.62
CA SER A 435 4.53 0.51 -7.76
C SER A 435 5.37 -0.42 -8.63
N ALA A 436 5.17 -0.35 -9.94
CA ALA A 436 6.04 -0.99 -10.93
C ALA A 436 7.18 -0.07 -11.41
N ASN A 437 7.09 1.24 -11.11
CA ASN A 437 8.06 2.23 -11.57
C ASN A 437 9.17 2.41 -10.51
N PRO A 438 10.44 2.59 -10.92
CA PRO A 438 11.50 2.95 -9.99
C PRO A 438 11.21 4.32 -9.37
N LEU A 439 10.99 4.34 -8.05
CA LEU A 439 10.54 5.49 -7.28
C LEU A 439 11.61 5.89 -6.25
N ASN A 440 11.82 7.19 -6.08
CA ASN A 440 12.47 7.70 -4.88
C ASN A 440 11.42 7.81 -3.79
N LEU A 441 11.54 7.00 -2.75
CA LEU A 441 10.52 6.89 -1.70
C LEU A 441 11.16 7.19 -0.35
N ARG A 442 10.55 8.06 0.44
CA ARG A 442 10.90 8.23 1.85
C ARG A 442 9.63 8.11 2.70
N ILE A 443 9.58 7.10 3.57
CA ILE A 443 8.53 6.94 4.58
C ILE A 443 9.14 7.19 5.95
N LEU A 444 8.68 8.25 6.61
CA LEU A 444 9.27 8.76 7.83
C LEU A 444 8.22 8.80 8.95
N ASN A 445 8.59 8.35 10.15
CA ASN A 445 7.78 8.42 11.38
C ASN A 445 6.33 7.95 11.18
N SER A 446 6.15 6.84 10.47
CA SER A 446 4.83 6.36 10.05
C SER A 446 4.50 5.02 10.72
N THR A 447 3.21 4.74 10.90
CA THR A 447 2.71 3.52 11.54
C THR A 447 1.85 2.71 10.57
N ILE A 448 2.09 1.40 10.48
CA ILE A 448 1.27 0.43 9.77
C ILE A 448 0.65 -0.52 10.80
N VAL A 449 -0.68 -0.57 10.84
CA VAL A 449 -1.45 -1.51 11.65
C VAL A 449 -1.87 -2.68 10.77
N THR A 450 -1.34 -3.87 11.05
CA THR A 450 -1.39 -5.04 10.17
C THR A 450 -2.60 -5.95 10.37
N ASP A 451 -3.47 -5.64 11.34
CA ASP A 451 -4.65 -6.43 11.71
C ASP A 451 -5.49 -6.84 10.49
N TYR A 452 -5.73 -5.91 9.57
CA TYR A 452 -6.61 -6.13 8.42
C TYR A 452 -5.90 -5.88 7.07
N ILE A 453 -4.57 -6.01 7.04
CA ILE A 453 -3.78 -5.77 5.83
C ILE A 453 -3.33 -7.11 5.22
N ASN A 454 -3.63 -7.32 3.93
CA ASN A 454 -3.16 -8.49 3.18
C ASN A 454 -1.92 -8.19 2.30
N GLU A 455 -1.76 -6.95 1.82
CA GLU A 455 -0.57 -6.47 1.10
C GLU A 455 -0.15 -5.09 1.64
N GLY A 456 1.08 -4.94 2.13
CA GLY A 456 1.56 -3.65 2.61
C GLY A 456 2.09 -2.79 1.46
N ILE A 457 3.42 -2.72 1.35
CA ILE A 457 4.14 -1.87 0.40
C ILE A 457 4.93 -2.75 -0.56
N ILE A 458 4.57 -2.73 -1.85
CA ILE A 458 5.19 -3.56 -2.88
C ILE A 458 5.80 -2.68 -3.98
N LEU A 459 7.13 -2.58 -4.03
CA LEU A 459 7.88 -1.79 -5.01
C LEU A 459 8.64 -2.73 -5.93
N LEU A 460 8.13 -2.95 -7.14
CA LEU A 460 8.70 -3.87 -8.13
C LEU A 460 9.20 -3.09 -9.32
N SER A 461 10.45 -2.64 -9.27
CA SER A 461 11.00 -1.80 -10.34
C SER A 461 11.08 -2.61 -11.64
N ASP A 462 10.29 -2.24 -12.65
CA ASP A 462 10.30 -2.81 -14.00
C ASP A 462 11.15 -1.92 -14.92
N CYS A 463 12.31 -2.44 -15.30
CA CYS A 463 13.27 -1.73 -16.12
C CYS A 463 12.88 -1.62 -17.60
N SER A 464 11.88 -2.38 -18.08
CA SER A 464 11.39 -2.28 -19.46
C SER A 464 10.64 -0.96 -19.74
N GLN A 465 10.19 -0.27 -18.69
CA GLN A 465 9.38 0.93 -18.79
C GLN A 465 10.20 2.21 -18.97
N ARG A 466 11.54 2.12 -18.90
CA ARG A 466 12.44 3.28 -18.96
C ARG A 466 13.03 3.52 -20.34
N GLN A 467 13.12 4.79 -20.72
CA GLN A 467 13.86 5.25 -21.91
C GLN A 467 15.34 5.60 -21.63
N ILE A 468 15.72 5.84 -20.36
CA ILE A 468 17.09 6.24 -19.97
C ILE A 468 17.66 5.26 -18.94
N ASN A 469 18.86 4.73 -19.24
CA ASN A 469 19.56 3.68 -18.47
C ASN A 469 20.28 4.18 -17.19
N SER A 470 19.80 5.23 -16.51
CA SER A 470 20.41 5.72 -15.26
C SER A 470 19.58 5.34 -14.02
N TYR A 471 20.06 4.39 -13.23
CA TYR A 471 19.38 3.90 -12.02
C TYR A 471 19.94 4.60 -10.78
N GLU A 472 19.59 5.87 -10.58
CA GLU A 472 19.94 6.61 -9.36
C GLU A 472 18.68 6.88 -8.55
N GLY A 473 18.71 6.48 -7.28
CA GLY A 473 17.61 6.73 -6.38
C GLY A 473 17.78 6.13 -5.00
N GLU A 474 16.87 6.50 -4.11
CA GLU A 474 16.87 6.13 -2.70
C GLU A 474 15.45 5.75 -2.26
N ILE A 475 15.37 4.64 -1.53
CA ILE A 475 14.19 4.17 -0.81
C ILE A 475 14.56 4.15 0.67
N GLU A 476 13.91 4.98 1.47
CA GLU A 476 14.17 5.15 2.89
C GLU A 476 12.90 4.88 3.70
N PHE A 477 13.01 4.02 4.71
CA PHE A 477 12.03 3.88 5.79
C PHE A 477 12.74 4.23 7.09
N SER A 478 12.33 5.30 7.76
CA SER A 478 12.91 5.71 9.04
C SER A 478 11.84 6.04 10.06
N GLY A 479 11.96 5.56 11.30
CA GLY A 479 10.89 5.72 12.30
C GLY A 479 9.63 4.95 11.94
N LEU A 480 9.74 3.87 11.17
CA LEU A 480 8.58 3.05 10.76
C LEU A 480 8.18 2.13 11.91
N ARG A 481 6.90 2.17 12.28
CA ARG A 481 6.31 1.26 13.26
C ARG A 481 5.31 0.32 12.59
N VAL A 482 5.57 -0.98 12.58
CA VAL A 482 4.66 -1.99 12.03
C VAL A 482 4.15 -2.83 13.19
N VAL A 483 2.85 -2.79 13.47
CA VAL A 483 2.24 -3.44 14.66
C VAL A 483 0.95 -4.17 14.27
N GLY A 484 0.50 -5.13 15.07
CA GLY A 484 -0.82 -5.75 14.89
C GLY A 484 -0.85 -7.28 14.97
N GLN A 485 -2.07 -7.79 15.18
CA GLN A 485 -2.42 -9.19 15.45
C GLN A 485 -2.71 -10.03 14.20
N ARG A 486 -2.80 -9.41 13.02
CA ARG A 486 -3.00 -10.09 11.73
C ARG A 486 -4.18 -11.07 11.69
N TYR A 487 -5.32 -10.59 11.21
CA TYR A 487 -6.53 -11.38 10.99
C TYR A 487 -6.72 -11.84 9.54
N LEU A 488 -5.94 -11.32 8.59
CA LEU A 488 -6.01 -11.68 7.17
C LEU A 488 -4.84 -12.55 6.71
N ILE A 489 -5.13 -13.45 5.77
CA ILE A 489 -4.14 -14.35 5.16
C ILE A 489 -3.20 -13.57 4.25
N MET A 490 -1.89 -13.76 4.44
CA MET A 490 -0.86 -13.22 3.55
C MET A 490 -0.60 -14.12 2.35
N GLN A 491 -0.64 -13.53 1.16
CA GLN A 491 -0.24 -14.18 -0.10
C GLN A 491 1.14 -13.67 -0.60
N GLN A 492 1.59 -12.51 -0.14
CA GLN A 492 2.83 -11.86 -0.53
C GLN A 492 3.52 -11.24 0.69
N PRO A 493 4.82 -10.85 0.61
CA PRO A 493 5.47 -10.18 1.71
C PRO A 493 4.79 -8.85 2.07
N LEU A 494 4.77 -8.48 3.35
CA LEU A 494 4.15 -7.21 3.77
C LEU A 494 4.85 -6.01 3.15
N ILE A 495 6.18 -5.97 3.25
CA ILE A 495 7.02 -5.00 2.55
C ILE A 495 7.88 -5.77 1.56
N TYR A 496 7.70 -5.52 0.27
CA TYR A 496 8.48 -6.13 -0.80
C TYR A 496 9.12 -5.04 -1.66
N ILE A 497 10.45 -4.98 -1.67
CA ILE A 497 11.23 -4.02 -2.45
C ILE A 497 12.15 -4.78 -3.40
N GLN A 498 11.87 -4.67 -4.69
CA GLN A 498 12.73 -5.13 -5.78
C GLN A 498 13.21 -3.93 -6.58
N THR A 499 14.50 -3.56 -6.44
CA THR A 499 15.02 -2.31 -7.02
C THR A 499 16.52 -2.31 -7.35
N LEU A 500 16.94 -1.30 -8.12
CA LEU A 500 18.34 -0.90 -8.30
C LEU A 500 18.73 0.36 -7.51
N ASN A 501 17.77 0.98 -6.84
CA ASN A 501 17.99 2.11 -5.94
C ASN A 501 18.65 1.65 -4.64
N ASN A 502 19.23 2.60 -3.90
CA ASN A 502 19.66 2.36 -2.53
C ASN A 502 18.44 2.14 -1.64
N VAL A 503 18.54 1.21 -0.70
CA VAL A 503 17.47 0.88 0.25
C VAL A 503 18.00 1.03 1.67
N THR A 504 17.34 1.86 2.47
CA THR A 504 17.65 2.08 3.89
C THR A 504 16.40 1.86 4.71
N ILE A 505 16.47 0.98 5.71
CA ILE A 505 15.50 0.86 6.79
C ILE A 505 16.23 1.20 8.08
N ASP A 506 15.79 2.23 8.80
CA ASP A 506 16.46 2.75 9.98
C ASP A 506 15.46 3.05 11.11
N ASN A 507 15.91 2.99 12.35
CA ASN A 507 15.14 3.41 13.53
C ASN A 507 13.69 2.90 13.53
N SER A 508 13.48 1.60 13.26
CA SER A 508 12.14 1.03 13.02
C SER A 508 11.75 -0.01 14.06
N GLU A 509 10.46 -0.05 14.41
CA GLU A 509 9.87 -1.04 15.33
C GLU A 509 8.97 -1.99 14.52
N LEU A 510 9.34 -3.26 14.38
CA LEU A 510 8.65 -4.25 13.55
C LEU A 510 8.07 -5.38 14.42
N ARG A 511 6.75 -5.42 14.54
CA ARG A 511 5.99 -6.27 15.49
C ARG A 511 4.89 -7.09 14.83
N SER A 512 5.01 -7.38 13.54
CA SER A 512 4.05 -8.18 12.79
C SER A 512 4.50 -9.63 12.62
N PHE A 513 3.55 -10.52 12.36
CA PHE A 513 3.80 -11.93 12.07
C PHE A 513 2.90 -12.42 10.93
N SER A 514 3.20 -13.59 10.39
CA SER A 514 2.32 -14.38 9.52
C SER A 514 1.77 -15.58 10.29
N SER A 515 0.57 -16.03 9.98
CA SER A 515 0.01 -17.27 10.53
C SER A 515 0.63 -18.50 9.85
N ILE A 516 0.50 -19.69 10.43
CA ILE A 516 0.91 -20.96 9.78
C ILE A 516 0.12 -21.25 8.49
N ASN A 517 -1.07 -20.69 8.32
CA ASN A 517 -1.91 -20.87 7.13
C ASN A 517 -1.57 -19.89 6.00
N ASP A 518 -0.76 -18.86 6.26
CA ASP A 518 -0.40 -17.88 5.24
C ASP A 518 0.45 -18.51 4.14
N ALA A 519 0.18 -18.21 2.87
CA ALA A 519 1.01 -18.71 1.78
C ALA A 519 2.42 -18.07 1.80
N ASN A 520 2.55 -16.86 2.33
CA ASN A 520 3.82 -16.15 2.47
C ASN A 520 4.11 -15.81 3.94
N LYS A 521 5.33 -16.09 4.41
CA LYS A 521 5.77 -15.88 5.80
C LYS A 521 6.63 -14.63 6.01
N GLN A 522 6.93 -13.92 4.93
CA GLN A 522 7.88 -12.82 4.91
C GLN A 522 7.22 -11.51 5.32
N GLN A 523 7.76 -10.86 6.34
CA GLN A 523 7.37 -9.51 6.74
C GLN A 523 8.09 -8.47 5.86
N LEU A 524 9.34 -8.75 5.51
CA LEU A 524 10.17 -7.90 4.66
C LEU A 524 10.90 -8.76 3.64
N LEU A 525 10.86 -8.35 2.37
CA LEU A 525 11.69 -8.86 1.30
C LEU A 525 12.36 -7.70 0.56
N ILE A 526 13.69 -7.67 0.55
CA ILE A 526 14.48 -6.73 -0.25
C ILE A 526 15.32 -7.53 -1.24
N GLU A 527 15.26 -7.19 -2.53
CA GLU A 527 16.09 -7.79 -3.55
C GLU A 527 16.39 -6.85 -4.74
N SER A 528 17.32 -7.27 -5.58
CA SER A 528 17.70 -6.56 -6.80
C SER A 528 16.80 -6.95 -7.97
N THR A 529 16.43 -5.97 -8.82
CA THR A 529 15.72 -6.25 -10.08
C THR A 529 16.57 -7.09 -11.04
N ARG A 530 15.92 -7.95 -11.83
CA ARG A 530 16.54 -8.75 -12.89
C ARG A 530 16.41 -8.03 -14.25
N LEU A 531 17.41 -8.21 -15.13
CA LEU A 531 17.35 -7.82 -16.56
C LEU A 531 17.26 -6.31 -16.90
N CYS A 532 17.82 -5.42 -16.08
CA CYS A 532 17.94 -4.00 -16.42
C CYS A 532 19.20 -3.69 -17.27
N PRO A 533 19.06 -3.13 -18.48
CA PRO A 533 20.21 -2.70 -19.29
C PRO A 533 20.75 -1.36 -18.75
N PHE A 534 22.00 -1.36 -18.30
CA PHE A 534 22.81 -0.17 -18.09
C PHE A 534 24.29 -0.50 -18.14
N ASN A 535 25.11 0.51 -18.40
CA ASN A 535 26.57 0.40 -18.44
C ASN A 535 27.14 0.34 -17.02
N ALA A 536 28.32 -0.24 -16.86
CA ALA A 536 29.05 -0.17 -15.61
C ALA A 536 29.34 1.30 -15.27
N ASP A 537 28.93 1.73 -14.08
CA ASP A 537 29.08 3.11 -13.60
C ASP A 537 29.94 3.20 -12.33
N GLN A 538 30.40 2.05 -11.81
CA GLN A 538 31.22 1.93 -10.59
C GLN A 538 30.58 2.56 -9.34
N LYS A 539 29.28 2.85 -9.38
CA LYS A 539 28.57 3.42 -8.22
C LYS A 539 28.35 2.36 -7.16
N VAL A 540 28.17 2.82 -5.91
CA VAL A 540 27.80 1.97 -4.79
C VAL A 540 26.28 1.83 -4.76
N LYS A 541 25.79 0.58 -4.77
CA LYS A 541 24.42 0.25 -4.40
C LYS A 541 24.40 -0.26 -2.97
N LYS A 542 23.66 0.44 -2.12
CA LYS A 542 23.63 0.22 -0.68
C LYS A 542 22.29 -0.36 -0.26
N THR A 543 22.33 -1.44 0.51
CA THR A 543 21.18 -1.98 1.24
C THR A 543 21.51 -1.98 2.72
N GLN A 544 20.72 -1.24 3.51
CA GLN A 544 20.96 -1.01 4.92
C GLN A 544 19.71 -1.32 5.76
N LEU A 545 19.88 -2.10 6.83
CA LEU A 545 18.90 -2.26 7.91
C LEU A 545 19.59 -1.93 9.23
N THR A 546 19.20 -0.83 9.88
CA THR A 546 19.84 -0.34 11.10
C THR A 546 18.89 0.08 12.21
N ASN A 547 19.39 0.09 13.44
CA ASN A 547 18.74 0.66 14.63
C ASN A 547 17.29 0.18 14.81
N SER A 548 17.01 -1.08 14.51
CA SER A 548 15.63 -1.58 14.46
C SER A 548 15.37 -2.62 15.54
N TYR A 549 14.17 -2.53 16.13
CA TYR A 549 13.67 -3.43 17.16
C TYR A 549 12.60 -4.35 16.57
N ILE A 550 12.79 -5.65 16.71
CA ILE A 550 11.96 -6.69 16.12
C ILE A 550 11.40 -7.56 17.23
N SER A 551 10.09 -7.65 17.32
CA SER A 551 9.39 -8.55 18.25
C SER A 551 8.10 -9.08 17.59
N SER A 552 7.25 -9.78 18.35
CA SER A 552 5.98 -10.28 17.82
C SER A 552 4.84 -9.95 18.77
N ASP A 553 3.73 -9.49 18.21
CA ASP A 553 2.50 -9.26 18.94
C ASP A 553 1.61 -10.52 19.06
N ALA A 554 1.99 -11.67 18.51
CA ALA A 554 1.12 -12.85 18.37
C ALA A 554 0.42 -13.31 19.67
N ILE A 555 -0.90 -13.09 19.76
CA ILE A 555 -1.74 -13.50 20.91
C ILE A 555 -2.08 -15.01 20.88
N ASN A 556 -2.22 -15.63 19.70
CA ASN A 556 -2.84 -16.95 19.52
C ASN A 556 -1.88 -18.16 19.68
N GLY A 557 -0.97 -18.08 20.65
CA GLY A 557 -0.02 -19.15 20.96
C GLY A 557 1.26 -19.04 20.14
N LYS A 558 2.40 -19.24 20.82
CA LYS A 558 3.74 -19.16 20.24
C LYS A 558 3.83 -19.98 18.94
N ASP A 559 3.23 -21.16 18.90
CA ASP A 559 3.47 -22.17 17.85
C ASP A 559 2.83 -21.89 16.47
N GLN A 560 2.09 -20.78 16.31
CA GLN A 560 1.45 -20.43 15.04
C GLN A 560 2.09 -19.24 14.32
N SER A 561 3.01 -18.51 14.95
CA SER A 561 3.64 -17.34 14.34
C SER A 561 4.79 -17.72 13.41
N GLN A 562 4.81 -17.09 12.24
CA GLN A 562 5.79 -17.28 11.17
C GLN A 562 6.36 -15.90 10.83
N ILE A 563 7.63 -15.67 11.14
CA ILE A 563 8.27 -14.36 11.01
C ILE A 563 9.56 -14.55 10.23
N GLN A 564 9.61 -13.98 9.03
CA GLN A 564 10.80 -13.98 8.18
C GLN A 564 11.11 -12.59 7.63
N TYR A 565 12.36 -12.18 7.77
CA TYR A 565 12.95 -11.01 7.13
C TYR A 565 13.98 -11.49 6.12
N SER A 566 13.78 -11.18 4.84
CA SER A 566 14.63 -11.63 3.74
C SER A 566 15.32 -10.44 3.07
N ILE A 567 16.64 -10.37 3.16
CA ILE A 567 17.42 -9.30 2.54
C ILE A 567 18.41 -9.95 1.57
N SER A 568 18.24 -9.66 0.28
CA SER A 568 19.07 -10.13 -0.80
C SER A 568 19.90 -8.98 -1.35
N CYS A 569 21.17 -8.97 -0.97
CA CYS A 569 22.20 -8.08 -1.48
C CYS A 569 22.89 -8.68 -2.71
N ARG A 570 22.22 -9.61 -3.41
CA ARG A 570 22.75 -10.25 -4.62
C ARG A 570 22.80 -9.27 -5.79
N GLN A 571 23.91 -9.29 -6.52
CA GLN A 571 23.96 -8.70 -7.84
C GLN A 571 23.06 -9.50 -8.78
N SER A 572 22.15 -8.80 -9.47
CA SER A 572 21.28 -9.34 -10.52
C SER A 572 21.59 -8.62 -11.84
N SER A 573 20.81 -7.63 -12.26
CA SER A 573 21.13 -6.86 -13.47
C SER A 573 22.36 -5.95 -13.35
N ASP A 574 22.79 -5.71 -12.11
CA ASP A 574 23.95 -4.92 -11.68
C ASP A 574 25.23 -5.75 -11.49
N LEU A 575 25.21 -7.03 -11.90
CA LEU A 575 26.36 -7.93 -11.88
C LEU A 575 27.59 -7.29 -12.54
N ASN A 576 28.67 -7.15 -11.78
CA ASN A 576 29.95 -6.52 -12.18
C ASN A 576 29.83 -5.07 -12.70
N LYS A 577 28.71 -4.38 -12.46
CA LYS A 577 28.48 -2.99 -12.90
C LYS A 577 28.58 -1.98 -11.77
N ARG A 578 28.20 -2.40 -10.56
CA ARG A 578 28.17 -1.60 -9.33
C ARG A 578 28.79 -2.34 -8.16
N ILE A 579 29.39 -1.58 -7.25
CA ILE A 579 29.86 -2.07 -5.97
C ILE A 579 28.63 -2.25 -5.07
N GLN A 580 28.41 -3.42 -4.47
CA GLN A 580 27.29 -3.62 -3.55
C GLN A 580 27.78 -3.53 -2.11
N GLN A 581 27.00 -2.88 -1.25
CA GLN A 581 27.26 -2.80 0.17
C GLN A 581 26.02 -3.24 0.96
N CYS A 582 26.18 -4.24 1.82
CA CYS A 582 25.13 -4.78 2.68
C CYS A 582 25.47 -4.49 4.15
N ILE A 583 24.68 -3.63 4.79
CA ILE A 583 24.93 -3.15 6.17
C ILE A 583 23.76 -3.55 7.07
N ILE A 584 24.04 -4.35 8.10
CA ILE A 584 23.06 -4.81 9.09
C ILE A 584 23.60 -4.46 10.48
N GLU A 585 23.12 -3.38 11.11
CA GLU A 585 23.70 -2.92 12.38
C GLU A 585 22.67 -2.53 13.44
N ASN A 586 22.98 -2.70 14.72
CA ASN A 586 22.14 -2.29 15.84
C ASN A 586 20.71 -2.87 15.76
N LEU A 587 20.61 -4.20 15.60
CA LEU A 587 19.31 -4.88 15.57
C LEU A 587 19.06 -5.64 16.86
N THR A 588 17.85 -5.51 17.40
CA THR A 588 17.42 -6.27 18.57
C THR A 588 16.21 -7.12 18.20
N PHE A 589 16.32 -8.42 18.41
CA PHE A 589 15.24 -9.40 18.31
C PHE A 589 14.88 -9.85 19.72
N GLU A 590 13.63 -9.64 20.12
CA GLU A 590 13.22 -9.91 21.50
C GLU A 590 11.84 -10.56 21.58
N ASN A 591 11.71 -11.57 22.46
CA ASN A 591 10.45 -12.22 22.83
C ASN A 591 9.62 -12.68 21.63
N LEU A 592 10.22 -13.47 20.74
CA LEU A 592 9.57 -13.89 19.50
C LEU A 592 9.67 -15.39 19.26
N TYR A 593 8.65 -15.92 18.58
CA TYR A 593 8.64 -17.26 18.03
C TYR A 593 8.49 -17.18 16.51
N SER A 594 9.24 -18.00 15.79
CA SER A 594 9.04 -18.17 14.34
C SER A 594 9.12 -19.63 13.93
N GLY A 595 8.11 -20.11 13.21
CA GLY A 595 8.17 -21.43 12.57
C GLY A 595 9.00 -21.48 11.27
N VAL A 596 9.71 -20.40 10.94
CA VAL A 596 10.59 -20.28 9.76
C VAL A 596 11.86 -19.54 10.13
N THR A 597 12.83 -19.52 9.21
CA THR A 597 14.04 -18.69 9.29
C THR A 597 13.69 -17.23 9.60
N LEU A 598 14.24 -16.69 10.69
CA LEU A 598 13.96 -15.32 11.15
C LEU A 598 14.60 -14.25 10.25
N LEU A 599 15.91 -14.34 10.01
CA LEU A 599 16.63 -13.42 9.14
C LEU A 599 17.36 -14.21 8.06
N SER A 600 16.99 -13.99 6.80
CA SER A 600 17.66 -14.59 5.65
C SER A 600 18.44 -13.53 4.90
N LEU A 601 19.77 -13.55 5.01
CA LEU A 601 20.66 -12.73 4.20
C LEU A 601 21.21 -13.58 3.04
N SER A 602 21.00 -13.12 1.82
CA SER A 602 21.59 -13.79 0.65
C SER A 602 22.40 -12.79 -0.16
N GLN A 603 23.58 -13.19 -0.59
CA GLN A 603 24.53 -12.32 -1.28
C GLN A 603 25.23 -13.05 -2.43
N GLY A 604 25.71 -12.26 -3.39
CA GLY A 604 26.67 -12.64 -4.43
C GLY A 604 28.08 -12.17 -4.05
N SER A 605 28.85 -11.59 -4.97
CA SER A 605 30.28 -11.25 -4.81
C SER A 605 30.63 -10.02 -3.92
N SER A 606 29.79 -9.64 -2.96
CA SER A 606 29.96 -8.38 -2.21
C SER A 606 30.28 -8.55 -0.71
N ASP A 607 30.45 -7.43 0.00
CA ASP A 607 30.81 -7.41 1.43
C ASP A 607 29.58 -7.36 2.35
N LEU A 608 29.66 -8.04 3.50
CA LEU A 608 28.69 -7.95 4.59
C LEU A 608 29.35 -7.38 5.84
N THR A 609 28.74 -6.31 6.34
CA THR A 609 29.02 -5.78 7.68
C THR A 609 27.81 -6.03 8.56
N MET A 610 28.01 -6.79 9.63
CA MET A 610 27.03 -7.06 10.65
C MET A 610 27.57 -6.64 12.01
N ARG A 611 26.90 -5.69 12.69
CA ARG A 611 27.36 -5.22 14.00
C ARG A 611 26.25 -5.07 15.02
N ASN A 612 26.54 -5.37 16.28
CA ASN A 612 25.65 -5.11 17.41
C ASN A 612 24.25 -5.73 17.19
N ILE A 613 24.23 -7.05 16.99
CA ILE A 613 22.99 -7.82 16.82
C ILE A 613 22.70 -8.55 18.13
N THR A 614 21.52 -8.32 18.68
CA THR A 614 21.07 -8.96 19.93
C THR A 614 19.85 -9.82 19.66
N GLN A 615 19.87 -11.06 20.14
CA GLN A 615 18.71 -11.95 20.20
C GLN A 615 18.48 -12.38 21.64
N ASN A 616 17.30 -12.06 22.18
CA ASN A 616 16.91 -12.40 23.53
C ASN A 616 15.55 -13.11 23.54
N ASN A 617 15.51 -14.33 24.09
CA ASN A 617 14.28 -15.12 24.19
C ASN A 617 13.62 -15.36 22.82
N VAL A 618 14.42 -15.78 21.83
CA VAL A 618 13.97 -16.14 20.48
C VAL A 618 13.82 -17.65 20.38
N SER A 619 12.67 -18.13 19.90
CA SER A 619 12.39 -19.55 19.67
C SER A 619 12.11 -19.83 18.19
N LEU A 620 12.70 -20.90 17.65
CA LEU A 620 12.50 -21.30 16.25
C LEU A 620 12.03 -22.75 16.14
N ASP A 621 11.02 -23.00 15.30
CA ASP A 621 10.41 -24.32 15.01
C ASP A 621 10.37 -24.55 13.50
N ILE A 622 11.42 -25.13 12.93
CA ILE A 622 11.59 -25.23 11.47
C ILE A 622 11.28 -26.66 11.01
N LYS A 623 10.06 -26.89 10.53
CA LYS A 623 9.65 -28.19 9.98
C LYS A 623 10.16 -28.41 8.55
N PHE A 624 11.29 -29.10 8.36
CA PHE A 624 11.72 -29.60 7.04
C PHE A 624 11.92 -31.12 6.97
N TYR A 625 11.47 -31.73 5.87
CA TYR A 625 11.79 -33.11 5.46
C TYR A 625 12.84 -33.04 4.33
N ASN A 626 14.02 -33.64 4.54
CA ASN A 626 15.22 -33.70 3.68
C ASN A 626 16.17 -32.47 3.65
N CYS A 627 17.34 -32.64 4.28
CA CYS A 627 18.43 -31.67 4.41
C CYS A 627 19.52 -31.84 3.33
N GLU A 628 19.44 -31.09 2.24
CA GLU A 628 20.66 -30.65 1.52
C GLU A 628 20.86 -29.14 1.64
N THR A 629 19.80 -28.38 1.86
CA THR A 629 19.88 -26.95 2.19
C THR A 629 18.68 -26.55 3.03
N GLN A 630 18.89 -25.70 4.04
CA GLN A 630 17.90 -24.80 4.66
C GLN A 630 17.20 -25.27 5.95
N GLY A 631 17.80 -24.89 7.08
CA GLY A 631 17.14 -24.46 8.31
C GLY A 631 18.13 -23.51 9.01
N ARG A 632 17.87 -22.20 9.04
CA ARG A 632 18.87 -21.19 9.45
C ARG A 632 18.21 -20.13 10.34
N VAL A 633 18.83 -19.77 11.46
CA VAL A 633 18.38 -18.63 12.29
C VAL A 633 18.79 -17.32 11.64
N LEU A 634 20.00 -17.32 11.06
CA LEU A 634 20.54 -16.25 10.28
C LEU A 634 21.25 -16.88 9.07
N ALA A 635 20.67 -16.75 7.88
CA ALA A 635 21.35 -17.22 6.67
C ALA A 635 22.35 -16.16 6.26
N THR A 636 23.64 -16.48 6.24
CA THR A 636 24.62 -15.75 5.44
C THR A 636 24.77 -16.48 4.10
N GLY A 637 24.64 -15.76 2.98
CA GLY A 637 25.04 -16.25 1.67
C GLY A 637 26.55 -16.23 1.47
N ILE A 638 26.95 -16.35 0.22
CA ILE A 638 28.32 -16.24 -0.30
C ILE A 638 28.77 -14.78 -0.11
N PHE A 639 29.86 -14.50 0.61
CA PHE A 639 30.42 -13.15 0.77
C PHE A 639 31.94 -13.16 0.54
N THR A 640 32.46 -12.10 -0.10
CA THR A 640 33.91 -11.91 -0.28
C THR A 640 34.54 -11.47 1.04
N PHE A 641 33.92 -10.54 1.77
CA PHE A 641 34.33 -10.19 3.12
C PHE A 641 33.12 -10.21 4.06
N THR A 642 33.24 -10.92 5.18
CA THR A 642 32.21 -10.98 6.24
C THR A 642 32.81 -10.48 7.53
N TYR A 643 32.27 -9.37 8.04
CA TYR A 643 32.64 -8.80 9.32
C TYR A 643 31.45 -8.87 10.27
N ILE A 644 31.55 -9.68 11.32
CA ILE A 644 30.55 -9.83 12.37
C ILE A 644 31.14 -9.38 13.69
N GLU A 645 30.57 -8.33 14.27
CA GLU A 645 31.03 -7.75 15.53
C GLU A 645 29.88 -7.63 16.54
N LYS A 646 30.11 -7.98 17.81
CA LYS A 646 29.11 -7.82 18.89
C LYS A 646 27.79 -8.53 18.60
N LEU A 647 27.86 -9.85 18.47
CA LEU A 647 26.67 -10.70 18.40
C LEU A 647 26.35 -11.24 19.79
N VAL A 648 25.13 -11.02 20.25
CA VAL A 648 24.64 -11.44 21.57
C VAL A 648 23.42 -12.35 21.40
N MET A 649 23.46 -13.54 21.98
CA MET A 649 22.39 -14.54 21.92
C MET A 649 22.12 -15.12 23.30
N ILE A 650 20.95 -14.82 23.86
CA ILE A 650 20.61 -15.16 25.24
C ILE A 650 19.25 -15.86 25.28
N ASN A 651 19.19 -17.01 25.95
CA ASN A 651 17.97 -17.79 26.17
C ASN A 651 17.23 -18.17 24.86
N ASN A 652 17.95 -18.40 23.77
CA ASN A 652 17.32 -18.83 22.52
C ASN A 652 17.09 -20.34 22.50
N THR A 653 16.03 -20.76 21.82
CA THR A 653 15.64 -22.17 21.69
C THR A 653 15.62 -22.58 20.22
N LEU A 654 16.31 -23.69 19.90
CA LEU A 654 16.32 -24.32 18.59
C LEU A 654 15.52 -25.64 18.59
N ASP A 655 14.91 -25.94 17.45
CA ASP A 655 13.87 -26.98 17.26
C ASP A 655 14.25 -28.43 17.69
N LYS A 656 13.19 -29.15 18.08
CA LYS A 656 12.99 -30.47 18.72
C LYS A 656 13.18 -31.70 17.84
N GLU A 657 13.33 -31.57 16.52
CA GLU A 657 13.25 -32.75 15.65
C GLU A 657 14.34 -32.84 14.57
N LYS A 658 15.32 -31.93 14.52
CA LYS A 658 16.18 -31.79 13.33
C LYS A 658 17.68 -31.65 13.62
N ASN A 659 18.45 -32.51 12.96
CA ASN A 659 19.90 -32.37 12.81
C ASN A 659 20.23 -31.36 11.70
N GLY A 660 21.15 -30.41 11.95
CA GLY A 660 21.72 -29.54 10.91
C GLY A 660 21.37 -28.05 10.98
N LEU A 661 20.82 -27.56 12.09
CA LEU A 661 20.58 -26.11 12.29
C LEU A 661 21.90 -25.35 12.42
N CYS A 662 22.00 -24.18 11.81
CA CYS A 662 23.13 -23.28 12.03
C CYS A 662 22.71 -21.81 12.08
N PHE A 663 23.46 -21.03 12.86
CA PHE A 663 23.28 -19.59 12.97
C PHE A 663 24.06 -18.82 11.90
N PHE A 664 25.21 -19.34 11.46
CA PHE A 664 25.93 -18.86 10.29
C PHE A 664 26.29 -20.04 9.42
N LYS A 665 26.03 -19.92 8.12
CA LYS A 665 26.47 -20.89 7.13
C LYS A 665 27.21 -20.17 6.03
N SER A 666 28.37 -20.71 5.62
CA SER A 666 28.98 -20.35 4.34
C SER A 666 29.18 -21.61 3.49
N SER A 667 28.80 -21.52 2.22
CA SER A 667 28.91 -22.57 1.19
C SER A 667 29.58 -21.97 -0.04
N ALA A 668 30.57 -22.66 -0.63
CA ALA A 668 31.57 -22.16 -1.59
C ALA A 668 31.07 -21.31 -2.79
N ASN A 669 32.01 -20.50 -3.32
CA ASN A 669 32.03 -19.60 -4.50
C ASN A 669 31.99 -18.08 -4.27
N PRO A 670 32.89 -17.55 -3.42
CA PRO A 670 33.78 -16.49 -3.89
C PRO A 670 35.21 -17.04 -3.86
N THR A 671 36.04 -16.66 -4.82
CA THR A 671 37.44 -17.09 -4.84
C THR A 671 38.23 -16.48 -3.68
N ASN A 672 37.77 -15.37 -3.09
CA ASN A 672 38.55 -14.51 -2.20
C ASN A 672 37.81 -14.21 -0.88
N ALA A 673 37.40 -15.21 -0.11
CA ALA A 673 36.61 -14.97 1.10
C ALA A 673 37.47 -14.64 2.33
N ILE A 674 37.11 -13.64 3.13
CA ILE A 674 37.65 -13.33 4.46
C ILE A 674 36.53 -13.24 5.47
N TYR A 675 36.72 -13.87 6.63
CA TYR A 675 35.76 -13.84 7.72
C TYR A 675 36.41 -13.34 8.99
N SER A 676 35.80 -12.34 9.61
CA SER A 676 36.19 -11.81 10.90
C SER A 676 34.98 -11.80 11.84
N PHE A 677 35.06 -12.60 12.89
CA PHE A 677 34.08 -12.61 13.98
C PHE A 677 34.75 -12.09 15.23
N ASN A 678 34.15 -11.09 15.86
CA ASN A 678 34.70 -10.48 17.06
C ASN A 678 33.60 -10.17 18.08
N ASN A 679 33.87 -10.44 19.35
CA ASN A 679 32.97 -10.17 20.48
C ASN A 679 31.63 -10.90 20.34
N LEU A 680 31.66 -12.23 20.26
CA LEU A 680 30.45 -13.05 20.23
C LEU A 680 30.10 -13.54 21.63
N TYR A 681 28.83 -13.46 22.03
CA TYR A 681 28.36 -13.85 23.35
C TYR A 681 27.11 -14.73 23.26
N PHE A 682 27.20 -15.97 23.73
CA PHE A 682 26.10 -16.94 23.73
C PHE A 682 25.89 -17.43 25.16
N LYS A 683 24.64 -17.32 25.65
CA LYS A 683 24.28 -17.76 26.99
C LYS A 683 22.93 -18.46 27.03
N ASN A 684 22.85 -19.58 27.74
CA ASN A 684 21.58 -20.29 28.00
C ASN A 684 20.82 -20.67 26.71
N ASN A 685 21.50 -20.90 25.58
CA ASN A 685 20.83 -21.34 24.36
C ASN A 685 20.70 -22.87 24.38
N ASN A 686 19.52 -23.37 24.05
CA ASN A 686 19.13 -24.78 24.21
C ASN A 686 18.66 -25.39 22.87
N ILE A 687 18.85 -26.71 22.71
CA ILE A 687 18.28 -27.52 21.62
C ILE A 687 17.27 -28.48 22.23
N TYR A 688 15.99 -28.28 21.90
CA TYR A 688 14.90 -28.78 22.73
C TYR A 688 14.64 -30.30 22.61
N SER A 689 15.12 -30.95 21.53
CA SER A 689 15.38 -32.38 21.50
C SER A 689 16.12 -32.77 20.23
N ASN A 690 17.22 -33.49 20.35
CA ASN A 690 17.61 -34.42 19.31
C ASN A 690 16.84 -35.70 19.62
N GLN A 691 15.82 -36.10 18.85
CA GLN A 691 15.39 -37.50 18.93
C GLN A 691 16.53 -38.35 18.38
N SER A 692 16.93 -39.40 19.11
CA SER A 692 17.53 -40.54 18.43
C SER A 692 16.44 -41.03 17.48
N MET A 693 16.67 -40.93 16.15
CA MET A 693 15.88 -41.70 15.21
C MET A 693 16.19 -43.17 15.48
N ILE A 694 15.47 -43.73 16.44
CA ILE A 694 15.32 -45.17 16.62
C ILE A 694 14.49 -45.59 15.40
N ILE A 695 15.15 -46.25 14.45
CA ILE A 695 14.57 -46.96 13.30
C ILE A 695 14.30 -46.06 12.07
N GLN A 696 15.31 -45.88 11.20
CA GLN A 696 15.20 -46.13 9.75
C GLN A 696 16.57 -45.98 9.09
N LEU A 697 16.92 -46.97 8.24
CA LEU A 697 18.16 -47.14 7.49
C LEU A 697 18.37 -46.02 6.44
N TYR A 698 18.59 -44.78 6.87
CA TYR A 698 19.05 -43.70 5.98
C TYR A 698 20.56 -43.49 6.14
N THR A 699 21.21 -43.43 4.98
CA THR A 699 22.64 -43.28 4.74
C THR A 699 23.31 -42.25 5.65
N ASP A 700 24.47 -42.61 6.21
CA ASP A 700 25.25 -41.84 7.20
C ASP A 700 25.71 -40.43 6.74
N ASN A 701 25.44 -40.06 5.49
CA ASN A 701 25.91 -38.80 4.88
C ASN A 701 25.15 -37.53 5.34
N SER A 702 24.18 -37.61 6.25
CA SER A 702 23.32 -36.45 6.64
C SER A 702 23.40 -36.03 8.12
N LYS A 703 24.26 -36.62 8.95
CA LYS A 703 24.37 -36.31 10.39
C LYS A 703 25.30 -35.13 10.68
N PHE A 704 25.02 -33.95 10.12
CA PHE A 704 25.64 -32.72 10.65
C PHE A 704 24.91 -32.32 11.93
N GLY A 705 25.62 -32.20 13.07
CA GLY A 705 25.10 -31.60 14.30
C GLY A 705 24.66 -30.14 14.11
N ALA A 706 24.09 -29.52 15.15
CA ALA A 706 23.70 -28.11 15.12
C ALA A 706 24.85 -27.22 15.60
N TYR A 707 25.30 -26.28 14.76
CA TYR A 707 26.49 -25.45 15.02
C TYR A 707 26.16 -23.95 14.97
N ILE A 708 26.77 -23.15 15.84
CA ILE A 708 26.67 -21.69 15.76
C ILE A 708 27.27 -21.17 14.46
N VAL A 709 28.49 -21.57 14.14
CA VAL A 709 29.19 -21.17 12.92
C VAL A 709 29.52 -22.42 12.12
N ARG A 710 29.07 -22.47 10.86
CA ARG A 710 29.29 -23.60 9.96
C ARG A 710 29.92 -23.13 8.63
N TYR A 711 31.06 -23.70 8.31
CA TYR A 711 31.74 -23.58 7.02
C TYR A 711 31.74 -24.93 6.32
N ASP A 712 31.11 -25.05 5.16
CA ASP A 712 31.15 -26.31 4.40
C ASP A 712 32.44 -26.44 3.58
N GLU A 713 32.87 -25.37 2.91
CA GLU A 713 34.08 -25.34 2.07
C GLU A 713 34.65 -23.92 2.02
N TYR A 714 35.98 -23.80 2.06
CA TYR A 714 36.70 -22.52 2.07
C TYR A 714 37.63 -22.38 0.85
N ASN A 715 37.37 -21.43 -0.04
CA ASN A 715 38.26 -21.14 -1.17
C ASN A 715 39.45 -20.28 -0.73
N LEU A 716 40.66 -20.73 -1.05
CA LEU A 716 41.90 -19.98 -0.87
C LEU A 716 42.29 -19.31 -2.20
N ALA A 717 42.12 -17.99 -2.33
CA ALA A 717 42.82 -17.22 -3.37
C ALA A 717 43.90 -16.35 -2.75
N ASN A 718 44.79 -15.81 -3.60
CA ASN A 718 45.96 -14.99 -3.30
C ASN A 718 45.66 -13.75 -2.42
N LEU A 719 45.35 -13.96 -1.15
CA LEU A 719 45.11 -12.94 -0.14
C LEU A 719 46.18 -13.08 0.94
N SER A 720 46.73 -11.94 1.37
CA SER A 720 47.65 -11.84 2.52
C SER A 720 46.92 -11.77 3.86
N GLU A 721 45.58 -11.73 3.84
CA GLU A 721 44.75 -11.48 5.01
C GLU A 721 44.16 -12.77 5.59
N ASN A 722 44.22 -12.91 6.91
CA ASN A 722 43.80 -14.09 7.66
C ASN A 722 42.33 -14.01 8.09
N SER A 723 41.67 -15.16 8.20
CA SER A 723 40.35 -15.24 8.83
C SER A 723 40.48 -15.41 10.34
N THR A 724 39.66 -14.68 11.09
CA THR A 724 39.73 -14.63 12.56
C THR A 724 38.37 -14.84 13.21
N ILE A 725 38.36 -15.66 14.26
CA ILE A 725 37.26 -15.79 15.21
C ILE A 725 37.84 -15.46 16.57
N GLU A 726 37.43 -14.33 17.14
CA GLU A 726 38.02 -13.84 18.38
C GLU A 726 37.01 -13.31 19.40
N ASN A 727 37.40 -13.37 20.68
CA ASN A 727 36.60 -12.88 21.81
C ASN A 727 35.21 -13.51 21.85
N VAL A 728 35.17 -14.83 21.90
CA VAL A 728 33.92 -15.60 21.93
C VAL A 728 33.68 -16.09 23.35
N THR A 729 32.48 -15.88 23.88
CA THR A 729 32.06 -16.45 25.16
C THR A 729 30.80 -17.28 24.98
N ILE A 730 30.87 -18.54 25.41
CA ILE A 730 29.77 -19.52 25.33
C ILE A 730 29.60 -20.09 26.74
N SER A 731 28.48 -19.77 27.37
CA SER A 731 28.17 -20.21 28.74
C SER A 731 26.78 -20.82 28.92
N ASN A 732 26.69 -21.93 29.65
CA ASN A 732 25.42 -22.64 29.88
C ASN A 732 24.65 -22.96 28.58
N ASN A 733 25.34 -23.33 27.49
CA ASN A 733 24.71 -23.68 26.22
C ASN A 733 24.73 -25.19 25.98
N GLU A 734 23.87 -25.63 25.07
CA GLU A 734 23.79 -27.02 24.57
C GLU A 734 24.09 -27.13 23.06
N VAL A 735 24.44 -26.03 22.41
CA VAL A 735 24.69 -25.94 20.96
C VAL A 735 26.19 -26.01 20.66
N ASP A 736 26.61 -26.80 19.66
CA ASP A 736 28.01 -26.82 19.22
C ASP A 736 28.41 -25.47 18.62
N PHE A 737 29.69 -25.11 18.72
CA PHE A 737 30.12 -23.77 18.29
C PHE A 737 30.52 -23.72 16.83
N PHE A 738 31.50 -24.51 16.41
CA PHE A 738 32.19 -24.29 15.14
C PHE A 738 32.32 -25.57 14.34
N PHE A 739 31.88 -25.54 13.08
CA PHE A 739 32.12 -26.58 12.08
C PHE A 739 32.92 -26.00 10.91
N PHE A 740 33.96 -26.70 10.49
CA PHE A 740 34.78 -26.37 9.32
C PHE A 740 35.00 -27.59 8.43
N GLY A 741 34.43 -27.57 7.23
CA GLY A 741 34.42 -28.67 6.28
C GLY A 741 35.70 -28.80 5.43
N GLY A 742 36.52 -27.75 5.37
CA GLY A 742 37.84 -27.82 4.73
C GLY A 742 38.14 -26.71 3.72
N PHE A 743 39.37 -26.74 3.21
CA PHE A 743 39.81 -25.85 2.14
C PHE A 743 39.53 -26.48 0.78
N LYS A 744 39.07 -25.67 -0.18
CA LYS A 744 38.87 -26.10 -1.57
C LYS A 744 40.16 -25.89 -2.37
N ASN A 745 40.48 -26.89 -3.19
CA ASN A 745 41.71 -27.06 -3.95
C ASN A 745 41.92 -26.00 -5.06
N THR A 746 42.05 -24.73 -4.71
CA THR A 746 42.69 -23.71 -5.54
C THR A 746 44.08 -23.50 -5.00
N SER A 747 45.07 -24.06 -5.70
CA SER A 747 46.49 -23.95 -5.34
C SER A 747 46.84 -22.50 -5.02
N LEU A 748 47.15 -22.20 -3.76
CA LEU A 748 47.80 -20.95 -3.36
C LEU A 748 49.00 -20.78 -4.30
N THR A 749 48.92 -19.82 -5.24
CA THR A 749 49.93 -19.71 -6.30
C THR A 749 51.29 -19.31 -5.75
N ASN A 750 51.33 -18.73 -4.55
CA ASN A 750 52.53 -18.37 -3.83
C ASN A 750 52.76 -19.30 -2.62
N ARG A 751 53.80 -20.14 -2.71
CA ARG A 751 54.23 -21.06 -1.64
C ARG A 751 55.00 -20.38 -0.50
N ASP A 752 55.16 -19.07 -0.51
CA ASP A 752 55.80 -18.32 0.59
C ASP A 752 54.79 -17.68 1.56
N ILE A 753 53.51 -17.62 1.18
CA ILE A 753 52.45 -17.04 2.02
C ILE A 753 51.79 -18.15 2.82
N ILE A 754 51.62 -17.93 4.13
CA ILE A 754 50.85 -18.81 5.02
C ILE A 754 49.50 -18.15 5.28
N PHE A 755 48.42 -18.81 4.89
CA PHE A 755 47.07 -18.40 5.27
C PHE A 755 46.71 -19.00 6.63
N GLN A 756 46.17 -18.19 7.55
CA GLN A 756 45.77 -18.65 8.87
C GLN A 756 44.28 -18.47 9.10
N LEU A 757 43.63 -19.53 9.59
CA LEU A 757 42.35 -19.47 10.29
C LEU A 757 42.63 -19.47 11.80
N SER A 758 42.44 -18.33 12.43
CA SER A 758 42.76 -18.15 13.86
C SER A 758 41.50 -18.14 14.73
N LEU A 759 41.45 -19.06 15.69
CA LEU A 759 40.48 -19.17 16.76
C LEU A 759 41.13 -18.64 18.06
N ASN A 760 40.86 -17.39 18.43
CA ASN A 760 41.56 -16.68 19.50
C ASN A 760 40.62 -16.31 20.65
N ARG A 761 41.07 -16.47 21.91
CA ARG A 761 40.30 -15.98 23.07
C ARG A 761 38.86 -16.52 23.09
N LEU A 762 38.73 -17.84 22.89
CA LEU A 762 37.45 -18.53 23.05
C LEU A 762 37.27 -18.94 24.51
N ASN A 763 36.12 -18.66 25.10
CA ASN A 763 35.79 -18.99 26.48
C ASN A 763 34.51 -19.83 26.54
N PHE A 764 34.66 -21.13 26.81
CA PHE A 764 33.59 -22.10 26.95
C PHE A 764 33.45 -22.50 28.42
N THR A 765 32.38 -22.05 29.08
CA THR A 765 32.20 -22.25 30.52
C THR A 765 30.85 -22.87 30.87
N SER A 766 30.82 -23.94 31.66
CA SER A 766 29.57 -24.52 32.20
C SER A 766 28.57 -24.95 31.13
N ASN A 767 29.04 -25.36 29.95
CA ASN A 767 28.16 -25.90 28.90
C ASN A 767 27.81 -27.36 29.20
N MET A 768 26.61 -27.78 28.85
CA MET A 768 26.08 -29.12 29.13
C MET A 768 25.53 -29.72 27.85
N TYR A 769 26.11 -30.84 27.42
CA TYR A 769 25.71 -31.56 26.21
C TYR A 769 25.19 -32.93 26.63
N VAL A 770 23.89 -33.16 26.47
CA VAL A 770 23.22 -34.42 26.85
C VAL A 770 23.59 -35.57 25.90
N LYS A 771 24.13 -35.26 24.71
CA LYS A 771 24.43 -36.22 23.63
C LYS A 771 25.85 -36.06 23.12
N GLU A 772 26.27 -37.00 22.28
CA GLU A 772 27.50 -36.87 21.50
C GLU A 772 27.50 -35.55 20.73
N SER A 773 28.47 -34.71 21.05
CA SER A 773 28.61 -33.38 20.48
C SER A 773 30.07 -33.05 20.21
N ASN A 774 30.29 -32.11 19.30
CA ASN A 774 31.61 -31.68 18.89
C ASN A 774 31.64 -30.16 18.94
N LEU A 775 32.10 -29.63 20.07
CA LEU A 775 32.10 -28.18 20.31
C LEU A 775 32.80 -27.43 19.18
N ILE A 776 33.94 -27.95 18.73
CA ILE A 776 34.65 -27.53 17.54
C ILE A 776 34.89 -28.78 16.67
N LYS A 777 34.42 -28.77 15.43
CA LYS A 777 34.63 -29.84 14.45
C LYS A 777 35.36 -29.30 13.21
N ILE A 778 36.52 -29.90 12.91
CA ILE A 778 37.23 -29.78 11.65
C ILE A 778 37.03 -31.10 10.92
N ASP A 779 36.27 -31.07 9.83
CA ASP A 779 35.80 -32.25 9.11
C ASP A 779 36.90 -32.88 8.25
N GLN A 780 36.55 -33.99 7.59
CA GLN A 780 37.45 -34.76 6.75
C GLN A 780 37.80 -34.03 5.45
N PHE A 781 39.04 -33.56 5.32
CA PHE A 781 39.60 -33.04 4.06
C PHE A 781 41.12 -33.23 4.01
N ALA A 782 41.68 -33.16 2.79
CA ALA A 782 43.11 -33.15 2.54
C ALA A 782 43.53 -31.83 1.86
N ASP A 783 44.58 -31.19 2.38
CA ASP A 783 45.06 -29.89 1.91
C ASP A 783 46.59 -29.79 1.99
N GLU A 784 47.22 -29.71 0.83
CA GLU A 784 48.68 -29.56 0.69
C GLU A 784 49.13 -28.09 0.61
N SER A 785 48.19 -27.15 0.67
CA SER A 785 48.47 -25.72 0.63
C SER A 785 49.15 -25.24 1.92
N ASN A 786 49.65 -24.00 1.92
CA ASN A 786 50.16 -23.34 3.12
C ASN A 786 49.03 -22.73 3.97
N ALA A 787 47.95 -23.46 4.19
CA ALA A 787 46.91 -23.05 5.13
C ALA A 787 47.15 -23.69 6.50
N GLN A 788 46.88 -22.94 7.57
CA GLN A 788 47.04 -23.39 8.94
C GLN A 788 45.84 -22.98 9.79
N ILE A 789 45.42 -23.87 10.68
CA ILE A 789 44.42 -23.59 11.71
C ILE A 789 45.12 -23.42 13.06
N ILE A 790 44.78 -22.37 13.79
CA ILE A 790 45.38 -22.04 15.09
C ILE A 790 44.29 -21.82 16.13
N LEU A 791 44.31 -22.57 17.23
CA LEU A 791 43.54 -22.33 18.44
C LEU A 791 44.45 -21.75 19.52
N ASN A 792 44.14 -20.55 20.00
CA ASN A 792 45.05 -19.81 20.86
C ASN A 792 44.34 -19.03 21.98
N ASN A 793 44.99 -18.91 23.14
CA ASN A 793 44.53 -18.13 24.29
C ASN A 793 43.10 -18.49 24.73
N SER A 794 42.72 -19.77 24.70
CA SER A 794 41.34 -20.20 24.89
C SER A 794 41.13 -20.94 26.22
N PHE A 795 39.89 -20.95 26.72
CA PHE A 795 39.51 -21.50 28.01
C PHE A 795 38.33 -22.46 27.83
N PHE A 796 38.50 -23.69 28.31
CA PHE A 796 37.46 -24.72 28.37
C PHE A 796 37.29 -25.12 29.83
N THR A 797 36.26 -24.59 30.47
CA THR A 797 36.04 -24.74 31.91
C THR A 797 34.69 -25.38 32.20
N ASN A 798 34.66 -26.44 33.00
CA ASN A 798 33.42 -27.01 33.52
C ASN A 798 32.41 -27.43 32.43
N ASN A 799 32.86 -27.91 31.26
CA ASN A 799 31.96 -28.41 30.23
C ASN A 799 31.66 -29.89 30.45
N THR A 800 30.40 -30.29 30.28
CA THR A 800 29.92 -31.66 30.53
C THR A 800 29.34 -32.27 29.26
N PHE A 801 29.78 -33.48 28.90
CA PHE A 801 29.26 -34.24 27.76
C PHE A 801 28.72 -35.59 28.25
N GLU A 802 27.41 -35.70 28.50
CA GLU A 802 26.82 -36.85 29.20
C GLU A 802 26.96 -38.18 28.44
N ALA A 803 26.92 -38.13 27.11
CA ALA A 803 27.07 -39.31 26.24
C ALA A 803 28.46 -39.39 25.58
N GLY A 804 29.45 -38.66 26.11
CA GLY A 804 30.76 -38.47 25.48
C GLY A 804 30.73 -37.38 24.41
N GLY A 805 31.90 -36.84 24.07
CA GLY A 805 32.01 -35.82 23.03
C GLY A 805 33.39 -35.17 22.98
N ASN A 806 33.55 -34.22 22.06
CA ASN A 806 34.83 -33.60 21.79
C ASN A 806 34.79 -32.10 22.05
N LEU A 807 35.76 -31.59 22.81
CA LEU A 807 36.08 -30.16 22.82
C LEU A 807 36.56 -29.72 21.43
N LEU A 808 37.33 -30.61 20.77
CA LEU A 808 37.80 -30.46 19.40
C LEU A 808 37.89 -31.84 18.74
N LEU A 809 37.19 -32.00 17.61
CA LEU A 809 37.39 -33.11 16.68
C LEU A 809 38.10 -32.58 15.44
N ALA A 810 39.28 -33.12 15.13
CA ALA A 810 40.10 -32.70 14.00
C ALA A 810 40.42 -33.89 13.10
N SER A 811 39.77 -33.91 11.92
CA SER A 811 39.78 -35.02 10.96
C SER A 811 40.54 -34.70 9.65
N GLN A 812 41.50 -33.79 9.66
CA GLN A 812 42.13 -33.26 8.45
C GLN A 812 43.52 -33.85 8.15
N ASN A 813 43.91 -33.91 6.87
CA ASN A 813 45.29 -34.10 6.42
C ASN A 813 45.82 -32.75 5.92
N GLN A 814 46.75 -32.14 6.62
CA GLN A 814 47.29 -30.84 6.23
C GLN A 814 48.81 -30.80 6.26
N ARG A 815 49.40 -30.02 5.34
CA ARG A 815 50.85 -29.82 5.27
C ARG A 815 51.37 -29.12 6.53
N LEU A 816 50.66 -28.08 6.97
CA LEU A 816 50.98 -27.36 8.20
C LEU A 816 50.18 -27.95 9.36
N PRO A 817 50.78 -28.07 10.56
CA PRO A 817 50.09 -28.65 11.70
C PRO A 817 48.99 -27.72 12.23
N LEU A 818 47.93 -28.31 12.77
CA LEU A 818 47.00 -27.63 13.67
C LEU A 818 47.75 -27.21 14.94
N ILE A 819 47.71 -25.92 15.29
CA ILE A 819 48.37 -25.42 16.51
C ILE A 819 47.31 -25.18 17.59
N ILE A 820 47.53 -25.73 18.78
CA ILE A 820 46.77 -25.43 20.00
C ILE A 820 47.75 -24.85 21.02
N GLN A 821 47.58 -23.60 21.42
CA GLN A 821 48.53 -22.96 22.32
C GLN A 821 47.91 -22.00 23.33
N ASN A 822 48.57 -21.83 24.48
CA ASN A 822 48.12 -20.93 25.55
C ASN A 822 46.67 -21.21 25.98
N THR A 823 46.27 -22.50 25.96
CA THR A 823 44.90 -22.91 26.21
C THR A 823 44.79 -23.58 27.59
N VAL A 824 43.76 -23.22 28.35
CA VAL A 824 43.44 -23.80 29.65
C VAL A 824 42.22 -24.70 29.52
N VAL A 825 42.36 -25.95 29.95
CA VAL A 825 41.31 -26.97 29.91
C VAL A 825 41.15 -27.52 31.32
N THR A 826 40.07 -27.13 32.01
CA THR A 826 39.89 -27.49 33.41
C THR A 826 38.48 -27.92 33.76
N GLN A 827 38.36 -28.91 34.65
CA GLN A 827 37.08 -29.37 35.20
C GLN A 827 36.08 -29.87 34.13
N ASN A 828 36.55 -30.31 32.97
CA ASN A 828 35.65 -30.84 31.94
C ASN A 828 35.35 -32.33 32.20
N TYR A 829 34.12 -32.74 31.92
CA TYR A 829 33.62 -34.10 32.11
C TYR A 829 33.29 -34.76 30.77
N GLN A 830 33.91 -35.91 30.51
CA GLN A 830 33.81 -36.70 29.26
C GLN A 830 34.08 -35.90 27.96
N ALA A 831 35.02 -34.95 28.01
CA ALA A 831 35.30 -34.00 26.93
C ALA A 831 36.73 -34.12 26.39
N GLN A 832 36.96 -34.60 25.16
CA GLN A 832 38.32 -34.86 24.67
C GLN A 832 38.75 -33.98 23.48
N PHE A 833 40.04 -34.03 23.17
CA PHE A 833 40.62 -33.62 21.90
C PHE A 833 40.84 -34.89 21.05
N HIS A 834 40.10 -35.02 19.97
CA HIS A 834 40.15 -36.19 19.09
C HIS A 834 40.82 -35.83 17.77
N PHE A 835 41.92 -36.52 17.46
CA PHE A 835 42.71 -36.34 16.25
C PHE A 835 42.68 -37.61 15.41
N GLN A 836 42.27 -37.47 14.15
CA GLN A 836 42.27 -38.55 13.17
C GLN A 836 42.63 -38.03 11.78
N ALA A 837 43.31 -38.82 10.97
CA ALA A 837 43.50 -38.48 9.57
C ALA A 837 42.18 -38.53 8.81
N GLY A 838 41.97 -37.55 7.94
CA GLY A 838 40.85 -37.58 7.01
C GLY A 838 41.01 -38.67 5.95
N ASP A 839 42.22 -38.86 5.45
CA ASP A 839 42.64 -39.96 4.62
C ASP A 839 43.74 -40.73 5.36
N ILE A 840 43.35 -41.85 5.97
CA ILE A 840 44.25 -42.76 6.70
C ILE A 840 45.29 -43.39 5.76
N MET A 841 45.02 -43.45 4.45
CA MET A 841 45.92 -44.05 3.47
C MET A 841 46.99 -43.05 2.99
N ASN A 842 46.77 -41.74 3.15
CA ASN A 842 47.74 -40.70 2.77
C ASN A 842 48.86 -40.54 3.82
N LYS A 843 49.76 -41.51 3.88
CA LYS A 843 50.88 -41.56 4.83
C LYS A 843 51.88 -40.41 4.69
N ASN A 844 51.91 -39.74 3.54
CA ASN A 844 52.81 -38.61 3.28
C ASN A 844 52.28 -37.29 3.85
N LEU A 845 50.99 -37.24 4.18
CA LEU A 845 50.31 -36.07 4.72
C LEU A 845 49.50 -36.50 5.96
N PRO A 846 50.13 -36.88 7.07
CA PRO A 846 49.39 -37.28 8.27
C PRO A 846 48.59 -36.10 8.85
N GLN A 847 47.58 -36.39 9.68
CA GLN A 847 47.06 -35.38 10.59
C GLN A 847 48.17 -35.01 11.56
N SER A 848 48.53 -33.73 11.65
CA SER A 848 49.61 -33.26 12.54
C SER A 848 49.11 -32.14 13.44
N SER A 849 49.34 -32.28 14.75
CA SER A 849 48.92 -31.31 15.77
C SER A 849 50.08 -30.93 16.70
N ILE A 850 50.19 -29.64 17.03
CA ILE A 850 51.15 -29.11 18.01
C ILE A 850 50.37 -28.51 19.18
N VAL A 851 50.62 -29.00 20.39
CA VAL A 851 50.09 -28.47 21.65
C VAL A 851 51.20 -27.77 22.42
N LYS A 852 51.07 -26.48 22.71
CA LYS A 852 52.15 -25.67 23.33
C LYS A 852 51.65 -24.76 24.44
N ASN A 853 52.32 -24.77 25.58
CA ASN A 853 52.00 -23.87 26.70
C ASN A 853 50.53 -23.97 27.14
N CYS A 854 50.00 -25.19 27.19
CA CYS A 854 48.63 -25.47 27.60
C CYS A 854 48.60 -26.04 29.02
N SER A 855 47.49 -25.85 29.73
CA SER A 855 47.27 -26.40 31.07
C SER A 855 46.01 -27.26 31.07
N PHE A 856 46.17 -28.53 31.46
CA PHE A 856 45.08 -29.50 31.57
C PHE A 856 44.96 -29.92 33.03
N SER A 857 43.92 -29.47 33.73
CA SER A 857 43.77 -29.76 35.15
C SER A 857 42.38 -30.24 35.54
N GLN A 858 42.30 -31.25 36.42
CA GLN A 858 41.02 -31.69 36.99
C GLN A 858 39.97 -32.12 35.95
N ASN A 859 40.39 -32.68 34.80
CA ASN A 859 39.45 -33.19 33.79
C ASN A 859 39.11 -34.66 34.08
N TYR A 860 37.85 -35.03 33.85
CA TYR A 860 37.27 -36.34 34.18
C TYR A 860 36.80 -37.07 32.91
N GLN A 861 37.69 -37.86 32.30
CA GLN A 861 37.41 -38.59 31.06
C GLN A 861 36.98 -40.03 31.37
N MET A 862 35.70 -40.22 31.72
CA MET A 862 35.27 -41.56 32.17
C MET A 862 35.36 -42.64 31.08
N ILE A 863 35.19 -42.29 29.81
CA ILE A 863 35.13 -43.25 28.69
C ILE A 863 36.47 -43.34 27.94
N LEU A 864 37.20 -42.23 27.80
CA LEU A 864 38.40 -42.12 26.95
C LEU A 864 39.52 -41.32 27.65
N SER A 865 40.45 -40.75 26.89
CA SER A 865 41.58 -39.93 27.34
C SER A 865 41.35 -38.44 27.05
N ILE A 866 42.25 -37.55 27.51
CA ILE A 866 42.23 -36.14 27.10
C ILE A 866 42.51 -36.01 25.60
N PHE A 867 43.49 -36.76 25.10
CA PHE A 867 43.84 -36.85 23.69
C PHE A 867 43.55 -38.24 23.16
N ASP A 868 42.61 -38.36 22.23
CA ASP A 868 42.35 -39.59 21.47
C ASP A 868 42.97 -39.45 20.09
N MET A 869 43.82 -40.40 19.71
CA MET A 869 44.55 -40.40 18.45
C MET A 869 44.27 -41.69 17.67
N LYS A 870 43.91 -41.53 16.39
CA LYS A 870 43.69 -42.65 15.45
C LYS A 870 44.85 -42.82 14.47
N GLU A 871 44.75 -43.82 13.59
CA GLU A 871 45.72 -44.10 12.53
C GLU A 871 46.15 -42.84 11.74
N ASN A 872 47.40 -42.84 11.29
CA ASN A 872 48.00 -41.76 10.46
C ASN A 872 47.96 -40.35 11.11
N THR A 873 48.04 -40.30 12.44
CA THR A 873 48.00 -39.06 13.23
C THR A 873 49.29 -38.84 14.01
N LYS A 874 49.75 -37.59 14.12
CA LYS A 874 50.93 -37.16 14.86
C LYS A 874 50.58 -36.01 15.80
N ILE A 875 50.99 -36.13 17.07
CA ILE A 875 50.90 -35.05 18.06
C ILE A 875 52.29 -34.69 18.58
N GLN A 876 52.52 -33.40 18.84
CA GLN A 876 53.71 -32.90 19.51
C GLN A 876 53.29 -31.98 20.66
N ILE A 877 53.74 -32.27 21.88
CA ILE A 877 53.35 -31.54 23.09
C ILE A 877 54.58 -30.85 23.68
N TYR A 878 54.51 -29.54 23.89
CA TYR A 878 55.59 -28.71 24.40
C TYR A 878 55.14 -27.87 25.59
N SER A 879 55.98 -27.82 26.63
CA SER A 879 55.82 -26.88 27.77
C SER A 879 54.38 -26.83 28.33
N SER A 880 53.70 -27.98 28.39
CA SER A 880 52.30 -28.07 28.82
C SER A 880 52.18 -28.88 30.11
N THR A 881 51.22 -28.53 30.96
CA THR A 881 51.04 -29.14 32.28
C THR A 881 49.80 -30.03 32.30
N PHE A 882 49.92 -31.20 32.93
CA PHE A 882 48.81 -32.13 33.19
C PHE A 882 48.75 -32.39 34.69
N GLN A 883 47.67 -31.96 35.34
CA GLN A 883 47.52 -32.06 36.79
C GLN A 883 46.15 -32.65 37.15
N ASP A 884 46.12 -33.65 38.03
CA ASP A 884 44.87 -34.19 38.60
C ASP A 884 43.81 -34.60 37.56
N ASN A 885 44.22 -35.09 36.40
CA ASN A 885 43.32 -35.59 35.37
C ASN A 885 43.02 -37.07 35.60
N LEU A 886 41.75 -37.46 35.52
CA LEU A 886 41.26 -38.80 35.82
C LEU A 886 40.57 -39.41 34.61
N SER A 887 40.87 -40.69 34.36
CA SER A 887 40.17 -41.52 33.36
C SER A 887 39.98 -42.93 33.90
N MET A 888 38.88 -43.57 33.52
CA MET A 888 38.67 -45.00 33.77
C MET A 888 39.09 -45.88 32.57
N SER A 889 39.58 -45.27 31.49
CA SER A 889 40.01 -45.95 30.25
C SER A 889 41.50 -46.35 30.27
N ARG A 890 42.00 -46.93 29.17
CA ARG A 890 43.40 -47.36 28.99
C ARG A 890 44.43 -46.21 28.85
N GLY A 891 44.08 -44.98 29.21
CA GLY A 891 45.01 -43.85 29.28
C GLY A 891 44.34 -42.59 29.82
N ALA A 892 44.92 -41.94 30.82
CA ALA A 892 44.34 -40.72 31.40
C ALA A 892 44.58 -39.47 30.55
N VAL A 893 45.72 -39.42 29.84
CA VAL A 893 46.15 -38.22 29.10
C VAL A 893 46.13 -38.46 27.60
N ILE A 894 46.80 -39.51 27.11
CA ILE A 894 46.83 -39.87 25.69
C ILE A 894 46.39 -41.32 25.54
N LEU A 895 45.50 -41.56 24.58
CA LEU A 895 45.19 -42.86 24.04
C LEU A 895 45.50 -42.81 22.54
N ALA A 896 46.39 -43.69 22.09
CA ALA A 896 46.67 -43.90 20.68
C ALA A 896 46.31 -45.35 20.37
N ASP A 897 45.18 -45.54 19.70
CA ASP A 897 44.63 -46.86 19.39
C ASP A 897 44.59 -47.06 17.87
N TYR A 898 44.79 -48.31 17.44
CA TYR A 898 44.94 -48.71 16.03
C TYR A 898 43.59 -49.05 15.41
#